data_AF-A0A7K1B933-F1
#
_entry.id   AF-A0A7K1B933-F1
#
_cell.length_a   1.000
_cell.length_b   1.000
_cell.length_c   1.000
_cell.angle_alpha   90.00
_cell.angle_beta   90.00
_cell.angle_gamma   90.00
#
_symmetry.space_group_name_H-M   'P 1'
#
loop_
_entity.id
_entity.type
_entity.pdbx_description
1 polymer ?
#
loop_
_entity_poly.entity_id
_entity_poly.type
_entity_poly.pdbx_seq_one_letter_code
_entity_poly.pdbx_strand_id
1 'polypeptide(L)'
;MAVLVVVLAPFHSFHQHLDLAGTPDRFAATVVRAGRADARAALWLDNLFVLSWVLVVPRLLRAGCDRWAPERRRLVPRWRVAPRVALFAGAADLVQNVLALSMVGKRQPATGTTLTLTGVTWITWLLFAWSLAALLALVVGPLLAPWVRPVLRGLLGRFDSLAGTHPDLPATTDDPDRAQRDISPATSPATSPATSPATSPADGPSLGICVSGGGIRAASVALGALRRLDAPRTDGTSLFRSSRWLVAVSGGAYTAGGWRISRRPGNAVEPLATDARDGLFDADHPWAHTVRDRRRFLDNGSLSIVGGVLNLVVRTVAVLGACASALYLIGRAVGSAVGTRAVHPSFPYTDASLEVRLAWRDLVPARLVLPGAVLVIAGAVLAFVAFSNPSPAARRRLRMPVVACVGAGVGLLVALVGVPAGLVYGRQFLTDVPVVGSAEAGAGVLGALSSAGIVAAVTGVVVAQLKRRWMTLGGVLLAVVALLFAGKVADTFAYGYRGVWSPDVLVVVAVVWIVLLDSVASHRLTLGGVYRKRLAATFATADGSTSPLDPLPYRGEPHWAAYDGAPGPELIVAATAHSSRPTFCGLPAFGFTFRPSAVTLHDRTDGSSARVPAVSYPRGSWWDGFPRGWIVSRSMALSGAAFASAMGRQALGTTQALLVALNLRLGCWVPNPRFAHWFADPASSPRVHLGYLLKELFNRYHPDRDPFVYVADGGHRENLGLVELLRERPDVVFCVDASGDRPQSFQTLRDAIELARVELGVDVDVDLVTLRLQQETGVPLDCAVEGTITYPADADGVQRTARLLYGRSQLSEAAGPSLVQYGATDDRFPDYSTLDQYLTETEHLQLVAIGEHLAERMVRLFDTGSSIGGRV
;
A
#
# COMPACT_ATOMS: atom_id res chain seq x y z
N MET A 1 -42.55 1.00 0.44
CA MET A 1 -42.51 -0.18 1.32
C MET A 1 -41.32 -0.16 2.29
N ALA A 2 -40.06 -0.17 1.86
CA ALA A 2 -38.90 -0.06 2.77
C ALA A 2 -38.87 1.25 3.60
N VAL A 3 -39.29 2.38 3.01
CA VAL A 3 -39.46 3.66 3.72
C VAL A 3 -40.62 3.62 4.73
N LEU A 4 -41.64 2.77 4.50
CA LEU A 4 -42.81 2.67 5.38
C LEU A 4 -42.47 1.90 6.68
N VAL A 5 -41.53 0.95 6.61
CA VAL A 5 -41.05 0.17 7.77
C VAL A 5 -40.11 0.99 8.67
N VAL A 6 -39.37 1.95 8.11
CA VAL A 6 -38.48 2.84 8.85
C VAL A 6 -39.23 3.92 9.65
N VAL A 7 -40.46 4.27 9.25
CA VAL A 7 -41.24 5.38 9.84
C VAL A 7 -42.08 4.97 11.07
N LEU A 8 -42.29 3.67 11.34
CA LEU A 8 -43.06 3.19 12.49
C LEU A 8 -42.19 3.00 13.75
N ALA A 9 -41.71 4.12 14.30
CA ALA A 9 -40.85 4.19 15.48
C ALA A 9 -41.33 3.45 16.76
N PRO A 10 -42.64 3.28 17.08
CA PRO A 10 -43.06 2.58 18.30
C PRO A 10 -42.75 1.08 18.28
N PHE A 11 -42.84 0.44 17.12
CA PHE A 11 -42.71 -1.01 16.97
C PHE A 11 -41.25 -1.49 17.03
N HIS A 12 -40.30 -0.64 16.62
CA HIS A 12 -38.87 -0.99 16.60
C HIS A 12 -38.30 -1.25 18.00
N SER A 13 -38.65 -0.41 18.98
CA SER A 13 -38.21 -0.59 20.37
C SER A 13 -38.88 -1.78 21.05
N PHE A 14 -40.14 -2.07 20.72
CA PHE A 14 -40.88 -3.21 21.28
C PHE A 14 -40.29 -4.55 20.82
N HIS A 15 -39.99 -4.68 19.52
CA HIS A 15 -39.44 -5.91 18.94
C HIS A 15 -38.10 -6.30 19.55
N GLN A 16 -37.21 -5.31 19.73
CA GLN A 16 -35.90 -5.50 20.36
C GLN A 16 -36.02 -6.00 21.80
N HIS A 17 -36.95 -5.43 22.59
CA HIS A 17 -37.18 -5.86 23.97
C HIS A 17 -37.83 -7.24 24.09
N LEU A 18 -38.57 -7.66 23.06
CA LEU A 18 -39.23 -8.96 23.02
C LEU A 18 -38.22 -10.09 22.75
N ASP A 19 -37.43 -9.97 21.68
CA ASP A 19 -36.52 -11.03 21.23
C ASP A 19 -35.26 -11.15 22.08
N LEU A 20 -34.80 -10.02 22.64
CA LEU A 20 -33.61 -9.94 23.48
C LEU A 20 -33.97 -10.01 24.99
N ALA A 21 -35.18 -10.46 25.32
CA ALA A 21 -35.64 -10.60 26.71
C ALA A 21 -34.75 -11.55 27.53
N GLY A 22 -34.21 -12.60 26.91
CA GLY A 22 -33.22 -13.53 27.47
C GLY A 22 -33.61 -14.29 28.74
N THR A 23 -34.81 -14.09 29.28
CA THR A 23 -35.38 -14.81 30.43
C THR A 23 -36.90 -14.93 30.28
N PRO A 24 -37.52 -16.00 30.82
CA PRO A 24 -38.96 -16.20 30.79
C PRO A 24 -39.78 -15.02 31.31
N ASP A 25 -39.40 -14.49 32.47
CA ASP A 25 -40.16 -13.45 33.16
C ASP A 25 -40.15 -12.13 32.38
N ARG A 26 -39.01 -11.80 31.75
CA ARG A 26 -38.90 -10.59 30.92
C ARG A 26 -39.71 -10.70 29.64
N PHE A 27 -39.69 -11.87 29.01
CA PHE A 27 -40.48 -12.10 27.80
C PHE A 27 -41.97 -11.93 28.11
N ALA A 28 -42.44 -12.57 29.18
CA ALA A 28 -43.81 -12.44 29.64
C ALA A 28 -44.17 -10.99 30.00
N ALA A 29 -43.30 -10.28 30.72
CA ALA A 29 -43.50 -8.87 31.08
C ALA A 29 -43.57 -7.94 29.86
N THR A 30 -42.72 -8.14 28.85
CA THR A 30 -42.76 -7.37 27.59
C THR A 30 -44.06 -7.58 26.84
N VAL A 31 -44.52 -8.84 26.72
CA VAL A 31 -45.81 -9.17 26.07
C VAL A 31 -47.00 -8.60 26.84
N VAL A 32 -46.98 -8.65 28.17
CA VAL A 32 -48.06 -8.08 29.01
C VAL A 32 -48.11 -6.56 28.87
N ARG A 33 -46.95 -5.89 28.87
CA ARG A 33 -46.88 -4.42 28.74
C ARG A 33 -47.43 -3.91 27.42
N ALA A 34 -47.20 -4.63 26.32
CA ALA A 34 -47.69 -4.22 25.00
C ALA A 34 -49.10 -4.72 24.69
N GLY A 35 -49.57 -5.79 25.35
CA GLY A 35 -50.81 -6.46 24.97
C GLY A 35 -50.57 -7.56 23.94
N ARG A 36 -51.30 -8.68 24.07
CA ARG A 36 -51.10 -9.88 23.24
C ARG A 36 -51.44 -9.66 21.77
N ALA A 37 -52.45 -8.83 21.48
CA ALA A 37 -52.86 -8.50 20.12
C ALA A 37 -51.74 -7.69 19.42
N ASP A 38 -51.20 -6.70 20.11
CA ASP A 38 -50.14 -5.83 19.58
C ASP A 38 -48.81 -6.57 19.44
N ALA A 39 -48.49 -7.48 20.36
CA ALA A 39 -47.33 -8.36 20.26
C ALA A 39 -47.41 -9.28 19.02
N ARG A 40 -48.60 -9.83 18.72
CA ARG A 40 -48.83 -10.62 17.50
C ARG A 40 -48.76 -9.74 16.25
N ALA A 41 -49.36 -8.55 16.27
CA ALA A 41 -49.33 -7.62 15.15
C ALA A 41 -47.89 -7.17 14.81
N ALA A 42 -47.06 -6.92 15.83
CA ALA A 42 -45.65 -6.58 15.65
C ALA A 42 -44.87 -7.70 14.94
N LEU A 43 -45.02 -8.96 15.40
CA LEU A 43 -44.37 -10.13 14.78
C LEU A 43 -44.89 -10.38 13.35
N TRP A 44 -46.16 -10.07 13.07
CA TRP A 44 -46.71 -10.14 11.71
C TRP A 44 -46.12 -9.07 10.78
N LEU A 45 -45.96 -7.84 11.25
CA LEU A 45 -45.30 -6.77 10.50
C LEU A 45 -43.83 -7.10 10.22
N ASP A 46 -43.15 -7.72 11.18
CA ASP A 46 -41.78 -8.16 10.99
C ASP A 46 -41.67 -9.31 9.98
N ASN A 47 -42.58 -10.30 10.05
CA ASN A 47 -42.67 -11.33 9.00
C ASN A 47 -42.87 -10.73 7.60
N LEU A 48 -43.66 -9.65 7.46
CA LEU A 48 -43.81 -8.95 6.19
C LEU A 48 -42.49 -8.32 5.72
N PHE A 49 -41.74 -7.69 6.63
CA PHE A 49 -40.41 -7.17 6.36
C PHE A 49 -39.46 -8.29 5.93
N VAL A 50 -39.39 -9.39 6.66
CA VAL A 50 -38.52 -10.53 6.37
C VAL A 50 -38.86 -11.18 5.03
N LEU A 51 -40.14 -11.35 4.71
CA LEU A 51 -40.59 -11.83 3.42
C LEU A 51 -40.13 -10.90 2.29
N SER A 52 -40.27 -9.58 2.48
CA SER A 52 -39.76 -8.60 1.50
C SER A 52 -38.25 -8.70 1.33
N TRP A 53 -37.50 -8.91 2.43
CA TRP A 53 -36.06 -9.08 2.41
C TRP A 53 -35.64 -10.33 1.64
N VAL A 54 -36.22 -11.49 1.98
CA VAL A 54 -35.95 -12.79 1.35
C VAL A 54 -36.24 -12.77 -0.15
N LEU A 55 -37.27 -12.03 -0.57
CA LEU A 55 -37.61 -11.87 -1.98
C LEU A 55 -36.67 -10.91 -2.70
N VAL A 56 -36.30 -9.78 -2.10
CA VAL A 56 -35.60 -8.71 -2.83
C VAL A 56 -34.08 -8.80 -2.69
N VAL A 57 -33.56 -8.89 -1.46
CA VAL A 57 -32.13 -8.69 -1.18
C VAL A 57 -31.24 -9.78 -1.78
N PRO A 58 -31.53 -11.09 -1.65
CA PRO A 58 -30.74 -12.12 -2.30
C PRO A 58 -30.67 -11.97 -3.82
N ARG A 59 -31.75 -11.52 -4.46
CA ARG A 59 -31.81 -11.28 -5.92
C ARG A 59 -30.94 -10.08 -6.31
N LEU A 60 -31.02 -8.99 -5.55
CA LEU A 60 -30.17 -7.81 -5.76
C LEU A 60 -28.69 -8.14 -5.55
N LEU A 61 -28.33 -8.88 -4.50
CA LEU A 61 -26.95 -9.29 -4.26
C LEU A 61 -26.41 -10.22 -5.37
N ARG A 62 -27.27 -11.08 -5.93
CA ARG A 62 -26.92 -11.92 -7.08
C ARG A 62 -26.70 -11.07 -8.33
N ALA A 63 -27.61 -10.15 -8.64
CA ALA A 63 -27.44 -9.18 -9.72
C ALA A 63 -26.18 -8.32 -9.53
N GLY A 64 -25.87 -7.91 -8.30
CA GLY A 64 -24.64 -7.21 -7.95
C GLY A 64 -23.39 -8.05 -8.24
N CYS A 65 -23.40 -9.32 -7.88
CA CYS A 65 -22.28 -10.24 -8.14
C CYS A 65 -22.08 -10.59 -9.61
N ASP A 66 -23.16 -10.62 -10.41
CA ASP A 66 -23.12 -11.12 -11.79
C ASP A 66 -23.11 -9.98 -12.83
N ARG A 67 -23.72 -8.83 -12.54
CA ARG A 67 -23.92 -7.72 -13.48
C ARG A 67 -23.25 -6.41 -13.09
N TRP A 68 -23.36 -5.96 -11.84
CA TRP A 68 -22.93 -4.61 -11.45
C TRP A 68 -21.51 -4.51 -10.89
N ALA A 69 -21.03 -5.57 -10.23
CA ALA A 69 -19.68 -5.65 -9.67
C ALA A 69 -19.06 -7.06 -9.83
N PRO A 70 -19.04 -7.62 -11.07
CA PRO A 70 -18.49 -8.95 -11.32
C PRO A 70 -17.02 -9.08 -10.93
N GLU A 71 -16.26 -7.98 -10.94
CA GLU A 71 -14.88 -7.92 -10.49
C GLU A 71 -14.74 -8.20 -8.99
N ARG A 72 -15.67 -7.70 -8.16
CA ARG A 72 -15.64 -7.93 -6.70
C ARG A 72 -15.83 -9.40 -6.36
N ARG A 73 -16.60 -10.15 -7.15
CA ARG A 73 -16.78 -11.60 -7.04
C ARG A 73 -15.48 -12.38 -7.23
N ARG A 74 -14.56 -11.87 -8.08
CA ARG A 74 -13.23 -12.45 -8.30
C ARG A 74 -12.27 -12.09 -7.16
N LEU A 75 -12.27 -10.81 -6.76
CA LEU A 75 -11.38 -10.23 -5.74
C LEU A 75 -11.61 -10.77 -4.33
N VAL A 76 -12.87 -10.89 -3.93
CA VAL A 76 -13.25 -11.34 -2.59
C VAL A 76 -14.25 -12.47 -2.79
N PRO A 77 -13.80 -13.73 -2.85
CA PRO A 77 -14.65 -14.88 -3.11
C PRO A 77 -15.84 -15.01 -2.14
N ARG A 78 -15.72 -14.41 -0.94
CA ARG A 78 -16.78 -14.36 0.07
C ARG A 78 -18.04 -13.63 -0.41
N TRP A 79 -17.96 -12.72 -1.37
CA TRP A 79 -19.16 -12.09 -1.93
C TRP A 79 -20.07 -13.10 -2.64
N ARG A 80 -19.53 -14.23 -3.13
CA ARG A 80 -20.34 -15.30 -3.77
C ARG A 80 -21.37 -15.92 -2.82
N VAL A 81 -21.09 -15.92 -1.51
CA VAL A 81 -22.04 -16.44 -0.52
C VAL A 81 -23.04 -15.40 -0.07
N ALA A 82 -22.91 -14.13 -0.50
CA ALA A 82 -23.74 -13.06 0.01
C ALA A 82 -25.24 -13.24 -0.18
N PRO A 83 -25.71 -13.67 -1.38
CA PRO A 83 -27.13 -13.99 -1.56
C PRO A 83 -27.63 -15.09 -0.61
N ARG A 84 -26.78 -16.08 -0.31
CA ARG A 84 -27.14 -17.20 0.57
C ARG A 84 -27.17 -16.78 2.03
N VAL A 85 -26.21 -15.95 2.45
CA VAL A 85 -26.19 -15.38 3.80
C VAL A 85 -27.41 -14.49 4.03
N ALA A 86 -27.79 -13.65 3.07
CA ALA A 86 -28.99 -12.82 3.17
C ALA A 86 -30.28 -13.65 3.22
N LEU A 87 -30.36 -14.74 2.44
CA LEU A 87 -31.47 -15.68 2.49
C LEU A 87 -31.54 -16.40 3.85
N PHE A 88 -30.39 -16.87 4.34
CA PHE A 88 -30.30 -17.55 5.63
C PHE A 88 -30.63 -16.62 6.79
N ALA A 89 -30.22 -15.35 6.73
CA ALA A 89 -30.60 -14.33 7.71
C ALA A 89 -32.13 -14.22 7.82
N GLY A 90 -32.83 -14.05 6.69
CA GLY A 90 -34.29 -13.98 6.69
C GLY A 90 -34.96 -15.30 7.11
N ALA A 91 -34.44 -16.46 6.71
CA ALA A 91 -34.99 -17.75 7.14
C ALA A 91 -34.84 -17.97 8.66
N ALA A 92 -33.69 -17.60 9.22
CA ALA A 92 -33.44 -17.67 10.65
C ALA A 92 -34.36 -16.71 11.43
N ASP A 93 -34.63 -15.53 10.88
CA ASP A 93 -35.54 -14.55 11.46
C ASP A 93 -37.00 -15.03 11.45
N LEU A 94 -37.45 -15.72 10.39
CA LEU A 94 -38.78 -16.36 10.38
C LEU A 94 -38.89 -17.45 11.47
N VAL A 95 -37.85 -18.25 11.66
CA VAL A 95 -37.81 -19.26 12.74
C VAL A 95 -37.84 -18.60 14.12
N GLN A 96 -37.09 -17.51 14.29
CA GLN A 96 -37.13 -16.68 15.49
C GLN A 96 -38.55 -16.16 15.75
N ASN A 97 -39.23 -15.62 14.75
CA ASN A 97 -40.60 -15.10 14.89
C ASN A 97 -41.61 -16.20 15.22
N VAL A 98 -41.47 -17.40 14.65
CA VAL A 98 -42.31 -18.56 15.01
C VAL A 98 -42.06 -18.98 16.46
N LEU A 99 -40.81 -19.02 16.90
CA LEU A 99 -40.46 -19.32 18.29
C LEU A 99 -41.05 -18.26 19.24
N ALA A 100 -40.91 -16.98 18.92
CA ALA A 100 -41.50 -15.88 19.68
C ALA A 100 -43.04 -15.99 19.74
N LEU A 101 -43.72 -16.20 18.61
CA LEU A 101 -45.17 -16.40 18.52
C LEU A 101 -45.63 -17.59 19.39
N SER A 102 -44.89 -18.70 19.38
CA SER A 102 -45.20 -19.89 20.18
C SER A 102 -45.12 -19.66 21.70
N MET A 103 -44.49 -18.55 22.12
CA MET A 103 -44.35 -18.14 23.51
C MET A 103 -45.36 -17.06 23.91
N VAL A 104 -45.94 -16.32 22.95
CA VAL A 104 -46.94 -15.27 23.22
C VAL A 104 -48.19 -15.88 23.88
N GLY A 105 -48.44 -15.51 25.13
CA GLY A 105 -49.60 -15.97 25.92
C GLY A 105 -49.28 -17.05 26.97
N LYS A 106 -48.06 -17.60 26.98
CA LYS A 106 -47.58 -18.46 28.07
C LYS A 106 -47.26 -17.62 29.31
N ARG A 107 -47.67 -18.07 30.50
CA ARG A 107 -47.35 -17.40 31.77
C ARG A 107 -45.87 -17.49 32.12
N GLN A 108 -45.23 -18.64 31.84
CA GLN A 108 -43.80 -18.86 32.00
C GLN A 108 -43.27 -19.66 30.80
N PRO A 109 -42.69 -19.01 29.78
CA PRO A 109 -42.03 -19.74 28.70
C PRO A 109 -40.77 -20.46 29.20
N ALA A 110 -40.34 -21.53 28.52
CA ALA A 110 -39.20 -22.32 28.97
C ALA A 110 -37.88 -21.53 28.83
N THR A 111 -37.05 -21.55 29.88
CA THR A 111 -35.77 -20.83 29.94
C THR A 111 -34.86 -21.15 28.74
N GLY A 112 -34.75 -22.44 28.38
CA GLY A 112 -33.97 -22.87 27.22
C GLY A 112 -34.46 -22.28 25.91
N THR A 113 -35.78 -22.20 25.70
CA THR A 113 -36.38 -21.60 24.50
C THR A 113 -36.15 -20.10 24.43
N THR A 114 -36.26 -19.39 25.57
CA THR A 114 -35.99 -17.94 25.62
C THR A 114 -34.52 -17.60 25.39
N LEU A 115 -33.59 -18.40 25.91
CA LEU A 115 -32.15 -18.22 25.66
C LEU A 115 -31.78 -18.54 24.21
N THR A 116 -32.41 -19.57 23.64
CA THR A 116 -32.23 -19.93 22.23
C THR A 116 -32.74 -18.82 21.32
N LEU A 117 -33.93 -18.25 21.60
CA LEU A 117 -34.47 -17.10 20.87
C LEU A 117 -33.45 -15.95 20.85
N THR A 118 -32.99 -15.51 22.02
CA THR A 118 -32.03 -14.41 22.13
C THR A 118 -30.69 -14.70 21.45
N GLY A 119 -30.20 -15.94 21.52
CA GLY A 119 -28.99 -16.36 20.80
C GLY A 119 -29.15 -16.31 19.29
N VAL A 120 -30.27 -16.81 18.78
CA VAL A 120 -30.61 -16.73 17.34
C VAL A 120 -30.72 -15.27 16.90
N THR A 121 -31.38 -14.41 17.67
CA THR A 121 -31.52 -12.98 17.33
C THR A 121 -30.18 -12.26 17.15
N TRP A 122 -29.23 -12.44 18.08
CA TRP A 122 -27.90 -11.84 17.94
C TRP A 122 -27.15 -12.32 16.70
N ILE A 123 -27.26 -13.62 16.39
CA ILE A 123 -26.65 -14.21 15.18
C ILE A 123 -27.32 -13.65 13.92
N THR A 124 -28.65 -13.60 13.89
CA THR A 124 -29.44 -13.07 12.78
C THR A 124 -29.08 -11.60 12.49
N TRP A 125 -28.92 -10.78 13.53
CA TRP A 125 -28.51 -9.38 13.39
C TRP A 125 -27.11 -9.22 12.79
N LEU A 126 -26.14 -10.08 13.17
CA LEU A 126 -24.82 -10.09 12.53
C LEU A 126 -24.91 -10.42 11.04
N LEU A 127 -25.78 -11.37 10.67
CA LEU A 127 -25.97 -11.78 9.27
C LEU A 127 -26.64 -10.66 8.46
N PHE A 128 -27.60 -9.94 9.04
CA PHE A 128 -28.20 -8.75 8.43
C PHE A 128 -27.18 -7.62 8.25
N ALA A 129 -26.37 -7.32 9.28
CA ALA A 129 -25.32 -6.31 9.20
C ALA A 129 -24.30 -6.62 8.09
N TRP A 130 -23.87 -7.88 8.01
CA TRP A 130 -22.98 -8.33 6.94
C TRP A 130 -23.62 -8.25 5.55
N SER A 131 -24.92 -8.60 5.45
CA SER A 131 -25.67 -8.50 4.19
C SER A 131 -25.89 -7.06 3.74
N LEU A 132 -26.07 -6.13 4.68
CA LEU A 132 -26.16 -4.69 4.40
C LEU A 132 -24.82 -4.16 3.88
N ALA A 133 -23.70 -4.56 4.49
CA ALA A 133 -22.36 -4.24 3.97
C ALA A 133 -22.15 -4.80 2.56
N ALA A 134 -22.66 -6.01 2.28
CA ALA A 134 -22.66 -6.59 0.94
C ALA A 134 -23.49 -5.79 -0.05
N LEU A 135 -24.68 -5.31 0.35
CA LEU A 135 -25.57 -4.51 -0.48
C LEU A 135 -24.94 -3.15 -0.83
N LEU A 136 -24.28 -2.52 0.14
CA LEU A 136 -23.51 -1.29 -0.09
C LEU A 136 -22.37 -1.53 -1.09
N ALA A 137 -21.62 -2.61 -0.92
CA ALA A 137 -20.44 -2.90 -1.74
C ALA A 137 -20.77 -3.39 -3.17
N LEU A 138 -21.81 -4.21 -3.33
CA LEU A 138 -22.13 -4.93 -4.57
C LEU A 138 -23.27 -4.30 -5.38
N VAL A 139 -24.08 -3.43 -4.77
CA VAL A 139 -25.26 -2.81 -5.42
C VAL A 139 -25.16 -1.30 -5.38
N VAL A 140 -25.20 -0.69 -4.19
CA VAL A 140 -25.31 0.77 -4.05
C VAL A 140 -24.08 1.48 -4.60
N GLY A 141 -22.88 1.08 -4.18
CA GLY A 141 -21.63 1.68 -4.65
C GLY A 141 -21.47 1.63 -6.18
N PRO A 142 -21.63 0.46 -6.82
CA PRO A 142 -21.57 0.35 -8.28
C PRO A 142 -22.63 1.18 -9.02
N LEU A 143 -23.86 1.30 -8.50
CA LEU A 143 -24.92 2.08 -9.14
C LEU A 143 -24.70 3.60 -9.00
N LEU A 144 -24.11 4.07 -7.90
CA LEU A 144 -23.79 5.48 -7.69
C LEU A 144 -22.50 5.92 -8.41
N ALA A 145 -21.58 4.99 -8.63
CA ALA A 145 -20.26 5.26 -9.18
C ALA A 145 -20.25 6.08 -10.50
N PRO A 146 -21.11 5.83 -11.51
CA PRO A 146 -21.12 6.59 -12.76
C PRO A 146 -21.38 8.09 -12.57
N TRP A 147 -22.18 8.46 -11.55
CA TRP A 147 -22.56 9.83 -11.25
C TRP A 147 -21.55 10.54 -10.36
N VAL A 148 -21.04 9.83 -9.35
CA VAL A 148 -20.12 10.37 -8.35
C VAL A 148 -18.71 10.55 -8.91
N ARG A 149 -18.22 9.60 -9.72
CA ARG A 149 -16.82 9.58 -10.15
C ARG A 149 -16.41 10.80 -10.99
N PRO A 150 -17.17 11.25 -12.01
CA PRO A 150 -16.77 12.41 -12.80
C PRO A 150 -16.61 13.67 -11.93
N VAL A 151 -17.53 13.87 -10.97
CA VAL A 151 -17.51 15.00 -10.04
C VAL A 151 -16.26 14.95 -9.14
N LEU A 152 -16.00 13.81 -8.49
CA LEU A 152 -14.83 13.66 -7.63
C LEU A 152 -13.51 13.75 -8.41
N ARG A 153 -13.46 13.23 -9.64
CA ARG A 153 -12.29 13.37 -10.52
C ARG A 153 -12.04 14.83 -10.89
N GLY A 154 -13.09 15.60 -11.17
CA GLY A 154 -12.99 17.04 -11.42
C GLY A 154 -12.47 17.81 -10.21
N LEU A 155 -13.01 17.54 -9.01
CA LEU A 155 -12.57 18.17 -7.77
C LEU A 155 -11.11 17.83 -7.43
N LEU A 156 -10.74 16.55 -7.43
CA LEU A 156 -9.36 16.13 -7.18
C LEU A 156 -8.41 16.63 -8.26
N GLY A 157 -8.85 16.70 -9.52
CA GLY A 157 -8.07 17.26 -10.63
C GLY A 157 -7.67 18.71 -10.40
N ARG A 158 -8.57 19.53 -9.82
CA ARG A 158 -8.26 20.92 -9.42
C ARG A 158 -7.22 20.99 -8.30
N PHE A 159 -7.30 20.10 -7.31
CA PHE A 159 -6.25 20.03 -6.27
C PHE A 159 -4.93 19.49 -6.81
N ASP A 160 -4.99 18.58 -7.78
CA ASP A 160 -3.81 18.05 -8.45
C ASP A 160 -3.14 19.11 -9.32
N SER A 161 -3.89 20.02 -9.96
CA SER A 161 -3.31 21.15 -10.69
C SER A 161 -2.61 22.15 -9.76
N LEU A 162 -3.11 22.31 -8.52
CA LEU A 162 -2.46 23.15 -7.50
C LEU A 162 -1.17 22.54 -6.94
N ALA A 163 -0.94 21.23 -7.09
CA ALA A 163 0.23 20.52 -6.56
C ALA A 163 1.41 20.41 -7.55
N GLY A 164 1.28 21.02 -8.72
CA GLY A 164 2.15 20.86 -9.88
C GLY A 164 1.36 20.45 -11.12
N THR A 165 1.17 21.37 -12.05
CA THR A 165 0.79 21.02 -13.42
C THR A 165 2.03 20.85 -14.27
N HIS A 166 2.13 19.74 -14.99
CA HIS A 166 2.65 19.84 -16.34
C HIS A 166 1.58 20.58 -17.15
N PRO A 167 1.92 21.58 -17.97
CA PRO A 167 0.94 22.20 -18.86
C PRO A 167 0.28 21.09 -19.69
N ASP A 168 -1.06 21.09 -19.76
CA ASP A 168 -1.76 20.28 -20.75
C ASP A 168 -1.40 20.83 -22.14
N LEU A 169 -1.24 19.94 -23.13
CA LEU A 169 -1.14 20.39 -24.52
C LEU A 169 -2.38 21.22 -24.87
N PRO A 170 -2.25 22.33 -25.62
CA PRO A 170 -3.40 23.04 -26.18
C PRO A 170 -4.30 22.04 -26.91
N ALA A 171 -5.61 22.17 -26.74
CA ALA A 171 -6.64 21.22 -27.21
C ALA A 171 -6.68 21.00 -28.75
N THR A 172 -5.78 21.64 -29.50
CA THR A 172 -5.69 21.61 -30.97
C THR A 172 -4.71 20.56 -31.50
N THR A 173 -4.02 19.80 -30.64
CA THR A 173 -3.15 18.68 -31.08
C THR A 173 -3.93 17.38 -30.99
N ASP A 174 -3.99 16.65 -32.10
CA ASP A 174 -4.68 15.36 -32.23
C ASP A 174 -4.40 14.44 -31.04
N ASP A 175 -5.46 13.81 -30.51
CA ASP A 175 -5.37 12.88 -29.37
C ASP A 175 -4.29 11.82 -29.62
N PRO A 176 -3.13 11.87 -28.93
CA PRO A 176 -2.02 10.96 -29.19
C PRO A 176 -2.40 9.50 -28.88
N ASP A 177 -3.41 9.28 -28.04
CA ASP A 177 -3.95 7.95 -27.76
C ASP A 177 -4.79 7.41 -28.94
N ARG A 178 -5.11 8.22 -29.96
CA ARG A 178 -5.78 7.82 -31.21
C ARG A 178 -4.78 7.36 -32.26
N ALA A 179 -3.68 8.09 -32.46
CA ALA A 179 -2.61 7.72 -33.41
C ALA A 179 -1.92 6.39 -33.04
N GLN A 180 -1.81 6.07 -31.74
CA GLN A 180 -1.21 4.82 -31.26
C GLN A 180 -2.21 3.65 -31.10
N ARG A 181 -3.51 3.89 -31.34
CA ARG A 181 -4.54 2.83 -31.44
C ARG A 181 -4.52 2.14 -32.80
N ASP A 182 -4.00 2.80 -33.84
CA ASP A 182 -3.96 2.28 -35.21
C ASP A 182 -2.75 1.36 -35.50
N ILE A 183 -1.88 1.15 -34.50
CA ILE A 183 -0.86 0.08 -34.56
C ILE A 183 -1.58 -1.25 -34.28
N SER A 184 -1.97 -1.93 -35.36
CA SER A 184 -2.71 -3.19 -35.31
C SER A 184 -2.03 -4.25 -34.43
N PRO A 185 -2.78 -4.96 -33.56
CA PRO A 185 -2.26 -6.12 -32.85
C PRO A 185 -2.19 -7.30 -33.82
N ALA A 186 -0.99 -7.61 -34.32
CA ALA A 186 -0.78 -8.85 -35.05
C ALA A 186 -1.00 -10.05 -34.10
N THR A 187 -2.12 -10.73 -34.32
CA THR A 187 -2.46 -12.16 -34.15
C THR A 187 -1.86 -12.98 -32.99
N SER A 188 -2.74 -13.41 -32.07
CA SER A 188 -2.76 -14.57 -31.16
C SER A 188 -1.51 -15.03 -30.36
N PRO A 189 -1.68 -15.39 -29.06
CA PRO A 189 -0.58 -15.74 -28.17
C PRO A 189 -0.14 -17.20 -28.36
N ALA A 190 0.97 -17.42 -29.07
CA ALA A 190 1.70 -18.68 -28.98
C ALA A 190 2.56 -18.67 -27.70
N THR A 191 2.37 -19.71 -26.89
CA THR A 191 3.18 -20.03 -25.72
C THR A 191 4.55 -20.50 -26.21
N SER A 192 5.49 -19.58 -26.39
CA SER A 192 6.88 -19.92 -26.71
C SER A 192 7.76 -19.79 -25.46
N PRO A 193 8.68 -20.73 -25.20
CA PRO A 193 9.68 -20.58 -24.14
C PRO A 193 10.55 -19.37 -24.46
N ALA A 194 10.97 -18.66 -23.41
CA ALA A 194 11.86 -17.51 -23.47
C ALA A 194 13.00 -17.71 -24.49
N THR A 195 12.85 -17.13 -25.67
CA THR A 195 13.94 -16.92 -26.62
C THR A 195 14.03 -15.42 -26.80
N SER A 196 15.09 -14.86 -26.22
CA SER A 196 15.51 -13.48 -26.46
C SER A 196 15.56 -13.24 -27.97
N PRO A 197 15.04 -12.11 -28.49
CA PRO A 197 15.33 -11.76 -29.87
C PRO A 197 16.85 -11.58 -29.97
N ALA A 198 17.48 -12.47 -30.73
CA ALA A 198 18.88 -12.42 -31.07
C ALA A 198 19.10 -11.20 -31.98
N THR A 199 19.33 -10.03 -31.37
CA THR A 199 20.20 -9.04 -32.00
C THR A 199 21.57 -9.69 -32.12
N SER A 200 22.04 -9.79 -33.37
CA SER A 200 23.38 -10.28 -33.73
C SER A 200 24.42 -9.77 -32.72
N PRO A 201 25.35 -10.61 -32.23
CA PRO A 201 26.38 -10.14 -31.33
C PRO A 201 27.16 -9.07 -32.08
N ALA A 202 27.15 -7.84 -31.58
CA ALA A 202 28.28 -6.95 -31.83
C ALA A 202 29.50 -7.70 -31.27
N ASP A 203 30.59 -7.78 -32.03
CA ASP A 203 31.78 -8.62 -31.79
C ASP A 203 32.61 -8.23 -30.53
N GLY A 204 31.96 -7.87 -29.41
CA GLY A 204 32.60 -7.47 -28.16
C GLY A 204 31.83 -7.91 -26.91
N PRO A 205 32.46 -7.81 -25.73
CA PRO A 205 31.84 -8.16 -24.46
C PRO A 205 30.59 -7.32 -24.20
N SER A 206 29.54 -7.95 -23.70
CA SER A 206 28.30 -7.28 -23.34
C SER A 206 28.47 -6.46 -22.06
N LEU A 207 28.22 -5.16 -22.13
CA LEU A 207 28.36 -4.24 -20.99
C LEU A 207 27.01 -3.90 -20.37
N GLY A 208 26.98 -3.83 -19.04
CA GLY A 208 25.83 -3.41 -18.26
C GLY A 208 26.20 -2.37 -17.21
N ILE A 209 25.35 -1.38 -17.01
CA ILE A 209 25.50 -0.35 -15.99
C ILE A 209 24.35 -0.47 -14.99
N CYS A 210 24.64 -0.45 -13.69
CA CYS A 210 23.62 -0.26 -12.66
C CYS A 210 23.92 0.97 -11.79
N VAL A 211 22.90 1.79 -11.56
CA VAL A 211 22.97 3.01 -10.73
C VAL A 211 22.02 2.89 -9.55
N SER A 212 22.60 2.99 -8.36
CA SER A 212 21.92 2.77 -7.09
C SER A 212 20.92 3.88 -6.68
N GLY A 213 20.14 3.57 -5.64
CA GLY A 213 19.21 4.48 -4.98
C GLY A 213 19.80 5.29 -3.83
N GLY A 214 19.11 6.38 -3.47
CA GLY A 214 19.54 7.29 -2.39
C GLY A 214 18.94 8.70 -2.51
N GLY A 215 17.76 8.83 -3.12
CA GLY A 215 17.12 10.12 -3.40
C GLY A 215 17.94 11.01 -4.34
N ILE A 216 17.83 12.32 -4.18
CA ILE A 216 18.50 13.27 -5.07
C ILE A 216 20.03 13.23 -5.01
N ARG A 217 20.59 12.84 -3.86
CA ARG A 217 22.03 12.65 -3.72
C ARG A 217 22.55 11.62 -4.73
N ALA A 218 21.94 10.44 -4.72
CA ALA A 218 22.26 9.38 -5.67
C ALA A 218 21.96 9.78 -7.12
N ALA A 219 20.90 10.58 -7.36
CA ALA A 219 20.64 11.13 -8.69
C ALA A 219 21.79 12.04 -9.19
N SER A 220 22.34 12.88 -8.31
CA SER A 220 23.45 13.79 -8.63
C SER A 220 24.75 13.00 -8.88
N VAL A 221 25.05 12.00 -8.04
CA VAL A 221 26.19 11.09 -8.27
C VAL A 221 26.04 10.30 -9.56
N ALA A 222 24.84 9.77 -9.84
CA ALA A 222 24.55 9.07 -11.08
C ALA A 222 24.71 9.98 -12.32
N LEU A 223 24.32 11.26 -12.22
CA LEU A 223 24.52 12.23 -13.31
C LEU A 223 26.00 12.39 -13.65
N GLY A 224 26.86 12.55 -12.63
CA GLY A 224 28.31 12.63 -12.83
C GLY A 224 28.91 11.34 -13.38
N ALA A 225 28.52 10.19 -12.80
CA ALA A 225 29.02 8.89 -13.25
C ALA A 225 28.66 8.61 -14.71
N LEU A 226 27.40 8.85 -15.10
CA LEU A 226 26.93 8.67 -16.46
C LEU A 226 27.57 9.68 -17.43
N ARG A 227 27.82 10.93 -17.01
CA ARG A 227 28.59 11.90 -17.81
C ARG A 227 29.97 11.34 -18.17
N ARG A 228 30.70 10.79 -17.20
CA ARG A 228 32.04 10.26 -17.44
C ARG A 228 32.03 8.99 -18.29
N LEU A 229 31.05 8.10 -18.10
CA LEU A 229 30.87 6.89 -18.91
C LEU A 229 30.43 7.20 -20.35
N ASP A 230 29.72 8.32 -20.56
CA ASP A 230 29.33 8.80 -21.89
C ASP A 230 30.36 9.73 -22.56
N ALA A 231 31.45 10.06 -21.86
CA ALA A 231 32.51 10.90 -22.42
C ALA A 231 33.13 10.25 -23.68
N PRO A 232 33.54 11.06 -24.68
CA PRO A 232 34.23 10.56 -25.87
C PRO A 232 35.48 9.75 -25.51
N ARG A 233 35.71 8.65 -26.24
CA ARG A 233 36.89 7.81 -26.09
C ARG A 233 37.70 7.77 -27.39
N THR A 234 38.99 7.53 -27.27
CA THR A 234 39.91 7.41 -28.41
C THR A 234 39.78 6.10 -29.16
N ASP A 235 39.25 5.05 -28.51
CA ASP A 235 39.10 3.70 -29.04
C ASP A 235 37.72 3.39 -29.64
N GLY A 236 36.80 4.36 -29.66
CA GLY A 236 35.51 4.20 -30.32
C GLY A 236 34.35 4.89 -29.58
N THR A 237 33.22 4.19 -29.49
CA THR A 237 32.01 4.67 -28.81
C THR A 237 32.23 4.78 -27.30
N SER A 238 31.49 5.67 -26.65
CA SER A 238 31.54 5.78 -25.18
C SER A 238 31.07 4.48 -24.51
N LEU A 239 31.55 4.21 -23.30
CA LEU A 239 31.17 3.00 -22.55
C LEU A 239 29.66 2.96 -22.31
N PHE A 240 29.05 4.11 -22.00
CA PHE A 240 27.61 4.25 -21.87
C PHE A 240 26.87 3.83 -23.14
N ARG A 241 27.33 4.26 -24.32
CA ARG A 241 26.70 3.90 -25.60
C ARG A 241 26.94 2.46 -26.02
N SER A 242 28.09 1.89 -25.66
CA SER A 242 28.38 0.46 -25.87
C SER A 242 27.61 -0.46 -24.92
N SER A 243 27.07 0.09 -23.83
CA SER A 243 26.31 -0.67 -22.84
C SER A 243 24.96 -1.09 -23.40
N ARG A 244 24.59 -2.36 -23.17
CA ARG A 244 23.32 -2.92 -23.60
C ARG A 244 22.20 -2.63 -22.60
N TRP A 245 22.52 -2.53 -21.31
CA TRP A 245 21.55 -2.35 -20.24
C TRP A 245 21.96 -1.23 -19.28
N LEU A 246 20.98 -0.45 -18.86
CA LEU A 246 21.08 0.52 -17.77
C LEU A 246 19.99 0.20 -16.75
N VAL A 247 20.39 -0.42 -15.63
CA VAL A 247 19.48 -0.70 -14.51
C VAL A 247 19.54 0.41 -13.49
N ALA A 248 18.38 0.92 -13.06
CA ALA A 248 18.33 2.05 -12.16
C ALA A 248 17.34 1.85 -11.01
N VAL A 249 17.74 2.27 -9.81
CA VAL A 249 16.93 2.21 -8.58
C VAL A 249 16.78 3.61 -7.99
N SER A 250 15.58 3.97 -7.54
CA SER A 250 15.29 5.18 -6.76
C SER A 250 15.93 6.44 -7.35
N GLY A 251 16.86 7.09 -6.64
CA GLY A 251 17.63 8.25 -7.13
C GLY A 251 18.30 8.05 -8.49
N GLY A 252 18.96 6.91 -8.72
CA GLY A 252 19.53 6.56 -10.02
C GLY A 252 18.48 6.49 -11.13
N ALA A 253 17.26 6.07 -10.80
CA ALA A 253 16.14 6.06 -11.76
C ALA A 253 15.68 7.46 -12.15
N TYR A 254 15.94 8.49 -11.32
CA TYR A 254 15.61 9.88 -11.67
C TYR A 254 16.46 10.37 -12.85
N THR A 255 17.77 10.20 -12.74
CA THR A 255 18.73 10.59 -13.78
C THR A 255 18.57 9.71 -15.03
N ALA A 256 18.52 8.38 -14.86
CA ALA A 256 18.41 7.45 -15.99
C ALA A 256 17.05 7.56 -16.71
N GLY A 257 15.97 7.73 -15.95
CA GLY A 257 14.63 7.97 -16.50
C GLY A 257 14.53 9.33 -17.18
N GLY A 258 15.08 10.38 -16.57
CA GLY A 258 15.14 11.72 -17.14
C GLY A 258 15.85 11.74 -18.49
N TRP A 259 17.03 11.11 -18.57
CA TRP A 259 17.76 10.94 -19.82
C TRP A 259 16.90 10.28 -20.91
N ARG A 260 16.27 9.14 -20.58
CA ARG A 260 15.45 8.40 -21.55
C ARG A 260 14.22 9.21 -22.02
N ILE A 261 13.61 10.00 -21.14
CA ILE A 261 12.44 10.82 -21.46
C ILE A 261 12.83 12.05 -22.30
N SER A 262 13.94 12.71 -21.95
CA SER A 262 14.37 13.98 -22.56
C SER A 262 15.15 13.81 -23.86
N ARG A 263 15.62 12.60 -24.21
CA ARG A 263 16.31 12.32 -25.48
C ARG A 263 15.31 12.25 -26.65
N ARG A 264 14.79 13.39 -27.14
CA ARG A 264 13.74 13.42 -28.18
C ARG A 264 13.89 14.54 -29.24
N PRO A 265 14.93 14.50 -30.09
CA PRO A 265 15.20 15.56 -31.06
C PRO A 265 13.95 15.96 -31.87
N GLY A 266 13.53 17.22 -31.75
CA GLY A 266 12.41 17.76 -32.53
C GLY A 266 11.03 17.27 -32.09
N ASN A 267 10.89 16.80 -30.84
CA ASN A 267 9.67 16.22 -30.29
C ASN A 267 9.19 14.91 -30.95
N ALA A 268 10.01 14.28 -31.79
CA ALA A 268 9.71 12.96 -32.34
C ALA A 268 9.88 11.87 -31.26
N VAL A 269 8.88 11.00 -31.13
CA VAL A 269 8.92 9.84 -30.21
C VAL A 269 9.75 8.70 -30.80
N GLU A 270 9.82 8.63 -32.14
CA GLU A 270 10.74 7.76 -32.84
C GLU A 270 12.03 8.54 -33.11
N PRO A 271 13.18 8.09 -32.61
CA PRO A 271 14.44 8.65 -33.07
C PRO A 271 14.57 8.33 -34.55
N LEU A 272 14.75 9.37 -35.37
CA LEU A 272 15.51 9.24 -36.62
C LEU A 272 16.84 8.62 -36.20
N ALA A 273 17.05 7.35 -36.57
CA ALA A 273 18.14 6.50 -36.11
C ALA A 273 19.49 7.23 -36.19
N THR A 274 19.97 7.73 -35.06
CA THR A 274 21.34 8.19 -34.93
C THR A 274 21.90 7.66 -33.64
N ASP A 275 22.94 6.85 -33.76
CA ASP A 275 23.69 6.43 -32.60
C ASP A 275 24.45 7.60 -31.97
N ALA A 276 24.56 8.76 -32.64
CA ALA A 276 25.30 9.93 -32.20
C ALA A 276 25.07 10.30 -30.72
N ARG A 277 26.16 10.76 -30.09
CA ARG A 277 26.16 11.27 -28.72
C ARG A 277 25.31 12.54 -28.66
N ASP A 278 24.35 12.57 -27.74
CA ASP A 278 23.46 13.73 -27.53
C ASP A 278 24.04 14.77 -26.56
N GLY A 279 25.07 14.38 -25.78
CA GLY A 279 25.69 15.26 -24.79
C GLY A 279 24.74 15.62 -23.65
N LEU A 280 23.64 14.89 -23.45
CA LEU A 280 22.60 15.31 -22.50
C LEU A 280 23.15 15.48 -21.09
N PHE A 281 24.12 14.63 -20.72
CA PHE A 281 24.78 14.67 -19.43
C PHE A 281 25.82 15.78 -19.28
N ASP A 282 26.28 16.42 -20.37
CA ASP A 282 27.35 17.43 -20.35
C ASP A 282 26.98 18.62 -19.48
N ALA A 283 27.99 19.21 -18.83
CA ALA A 283 27.78 20.29 -17.86
C ALA A 283 27.08 21.51 -18.47
N ASP A 284 27.41 21.80 -19.72
CA ASP A 284 26.95 22.89 -20.57
C ASP A 284 25.66 22.56 -21.34
N HIS A 285 25.20 21.31 -21.31
CA HIS A 285 23.94 20.95 -21.96
C HIS A 285 22.73 21.55 -21.20
N PRO A 286 21.74 22.15 -21.89
CA PRO A 286 20.58 22.79 -21.24
C PRO A 286 19.81 21.88 -20.27
N TRP A 287 19.75 20.57 -20.55
CA TRP A 287 19.13 19.60 -19.64
C TRP A 287 19.87 19.47 -18.31
N ALA A 288 21.20 19.30 -18.31
CA ALA A 288 21.98 19.17 -17.09
C ALA A 288 21.95 20.47 -16.28
N HIS A 289 22.00 21.62 -16.96
CA HIS A 289 21.76 22.93 -16.35
C HIS A 289 20.37 23.02 -15.72
N THR A 290 19.32 22.54 -16.40
CA THR A 290 17.96 22.54 -15.85
C THR A 290 17.87 21.68 -14.60
N VAL A 291 18.47 20.49 -14.59
CA VAL A 291 18.51 19.61 -13.42
C VAL A 291 19.22 20.29 -12.24
N ARG A 292 20.32 21.01 -12.50
CA ARG A 292 21.03 21.84 -11.49
C ARG A 292 20.17 23.00 -10.99
N ASP A 293 19.53 23.75 -11.88
CA ASP A 293 18.65 24.87 -11.53
C ASP A 293 17.46 24.38 -10.68
N ARG A 294 16.97 23.18 -10.99
CA ARG A 294 15.85 22.47 -10.34
C ARG A 294 16.28 21.45 -9.28
N ARG A 295 17.50 21.54 -8.76
CA ARG A 295 18.04 20.64 -7.72
C ARG A 295 17.20 20.55 -6.43
N ARG A 296 16.32 21.52 -6.14
CA ARG A 296 15.32 21.38 -5.07
C ARG A 296 14.08 20.74 -5.64
N PHE A 297 14.17 19.46 -5.99
CA PHE A 297 13.15 18.81 -6.82
C PHE A 297 11.76 18.76 -6.16
N LEU A 298 11.69 18.70 -4.83
CA LEU A 298 10.41 18.84 -4.12
C LEU A 298 9.82 20.24 -4.23
N ASP A 299 10.56 21.29 -4.58
CA ASP A 299 10.02 22.64 -4.74
C ASP A 299 9.48 22.92 -6.14
N ASN A 300 9.75 22.03 -7.10
CA ASN A 300 9.42 22.23 -8.50
C ASN A 300 7.95 21.86 -8.77
N GLY A 301 7.08 22.86 -8.67
CA GLY A 301 5.65 22.76 -8.97
C GLY A 301 4.91 24.08 -8.74
N SER A 302 3.68 24.19 -9.24
CA SER A 302 2.78 25.31 -8.92
C SER A 302 2.61 25.42 -7.39
N LEU A 303 2.76 26.64 -6.87
CA LEU A 303 2.75 26.94 -5.42
C LEU A 303 3.84 26.23 -4.58
N SER A 304 4.85 25.62 -5.21
CA SER A 304 6.03 25.03 -4.54
C SER A 304 5.65 24.12 -3.35
N ILE A 305 6.31 24.26 -2.19
CA ILE A 305 6.03 23.52 -0.95
C ILE A 305 4.57 23.67 -0.51
N VAL A 306 3.99 24.87 -0.63
CA VAL A 306 2.63 25.17 -0.18
C VAL A 306 1.60 24.31 -0.90
N GLY A 307 1.73 24.15 -2.22
CA GLY A 307 0.87 23.26 -3.01
C GLY A 307 0.99 21.80 -2.58
N GLY A 308 2.20 21.37 -2.18
CA GLY A 308 2.48 20.03 -1.68
C GLY A 308 1.83 19.77 -0.31
N VAL A 309 1.96 20.72 0.61
CA VAL A 309 1.35 20.67 1.95
C VAL A 309 -0.18 20.67 1.85
N LEU A 310 -0.77 21.54 1.01
CA LEU A 310 -2.22 21.56 0.82
C LEU A 310 -2.72 20.22 0.28
N ASN A 311 -2.03 19.64 -0.70
CA ASN A 311 -2.41 18.36 -1.28
C ASN A 311 -2.27 17.21 -0.25
N LEU A 312 -1.22 17.24 0.58
CA LEU A 312 -1.07 16.34 1.72
C LEU A 312 -2.26 16.46 2.67
N VAL A 313 -2.58 17.66 3.14
CA VAL A 313 -3.67 17.90 4.09
C VAL A 313 -5.00 17.40 3.54
N VAL A 314 -5.38 17.79 2.32
CA VAL A 314 -6.66 17.38 1.71
C VAL A 314 -6.78 15.85 1.62
N ARG A 315 -5.71 15.16 1.22
CA ARG A 315 -5.71 13.70 1.08
C ARG A 315 -5.63 12.97 2.41
N THR A 316 -4.89 13.52 3.38
CA THR A 316 -4.86 13.02 4.75
C THR A 316 -6.24 13.17 5.40
N VAL A 317 -6.94 14.30 5.22
CA VAL A 317 -8.32 14.48 5.67
C VAL A 317 -9.27 13.49 5.01
N ALA A 318 -9.12 13.21 3.72
CA ALA A 318 -9.89 12.17 3.05
C ALA A 318 -9.73 10.79 3.74
N VAL A 319 -8.49 10.35 3.93
CA VAL A 319 -8.16 9.04 4.53
C VAL A 319 -8.56 8.96 6.01
N LEU A 320 -8.17 9.95 6.82
CA LEU A 320 -8.53 10.02 8.24
C LEU A 320 -10.04 10.17 8.41
N GLY A 321 -10.70 10.94 7.56
CA GLY A 321 -12.16 11.09 7.55
C GLY A 321 -12.88 9.77 7.29
N ALA A 322 -12.36 8.90 6.41
CA ALA A 322 -12.91 7.55 6.24
C ALA A 322 -12.67 6.66 7.46
N CYS A 323 -11.48 6.72 8.07
CA CYS A 323 -11.18 5.98 9.29
C CYS A 323 -12.09 6.43 10.45
N ALA A 324 -12.20 7.74 10.67
CA ALA A 324 -13.06 8.34 11.67
C ALA A 324 -14.55 8.05 11.41
N SER A 325 -15.01 8.12 10.16
CA SER A 325 -16.38 7.75 9.78
C SER A 325 -16.68 6.29 10.10
N ALA A 326 -15.77 5.37 9.77
CA ALA A 326 -15.94 3.95 10.09
C ALA A 326 -15.97 3.72 11.61
N LEU A 327 -15.03 4.32 12.34
CA LEU A 327 -14.97 4.22 13.81
C LEU A 327 -16.17 4.89 14.49
N TYR A 328 -16.69 5.99 13.95
CA TYR A 328 -17.90 6.66 14.43
C TYR A 328 -19.13 5.78 14.23
N LEU A 329 -19.29 5.19 13.04
CA LEU A 329 -20.41 4.27 12.78
C LEU A 329 -20.36 3.05 13.70
N ILE A 330 -19.17 2.49 13.92
CA ILE A 330 -18.97 1.37 14.86
C ILE A 330 -19.27 1.82 16.29
N GLY A 331 -18.63 2.89 16.76
CA GLY A 331 -18.78 3.42 18.12
C GLY A 331 -20.23 3.82 18.41
N ARG A 332 -20.91 4.48 17.48
CA ARG A 332 -22.33 4.84 17.62
C ARG A 332 -23.21 3.60 17.69
N ALA A 333 -23.05 2.65 16.76
CA ALA A 333 -23.83 1.42 16.76
C ALA A 333 -23.66 0.66 18.09
N VAL A 334 -22.41 0.54 18.55
CA VAL A 334 -22.07 -0.08 19.83
C VAL A 334 -22.70 0.70 21.00
N GLY A 335 -22.49 2.01 21.10
CA GLY A 335 -23.05 2.84 22.16
C GLY A 335 -24.57 2.79 22.22
N SER A 336 -25.24 2.91 21.08
CA SER A 336 -26.70 2.80 20.99
C SER A 336 -27.19 1.42 21.43
N ALA A 337 -26.46 0.36 21.11
CA ALA A 337 -26.83 -0.99 21.52
C ALA A 337 -26.63 -1.19 23.03
N VAL A 338 -25.52 -0.70 23.59
CA VAL A 338 -25.21 -0.81 25.03
C VAL A 338 -26.24 -0.09 25.89
N GLY A 339 -26.76 1.05 25.45
CA GLY A 339 -27.81 1.80 26.15
C GLY A 339 -29.19 1.12 26.18
N THR A 340 -29.37 -0.01 25.48
CA THR A 340 -30.64 -0.74 25.47
C THR A 340 -30.73 -1.78 26.59
N ARG A 341 -31.95 -2.07 27.04
CA ARG A 341 -32.23 -3.16 27.99
C ARG A 341 -31.89 -4.55 27.45
N ALA A 342 -31.66 -4.66 26.14
CA ALA A 342 -31.25 -5.90 25.48
C ALA A 342 -29.81 -6.30 25.84
N VAL A 343 -28.93 -5.34 26.06
CA VAL A 343 -27.56 -5.60 26.53
C VAL A 343 -27.57 -5.66 28.05
N HIS A 344 -27.91 -4.58 28.74
CA HIS A 344 -27.96 -4.59 30.20
C HIS A 344 -29.24 -3.98 30.80
N PRO A 345 -29.92 -4.66 31.74
CA PRO A 345 -31.19 -4.24 32.33
C PRO A 345 -31.11 -2.95 33.16
N SER A 346 -29.93 -2.66 33.71
CA SER A 346 -29.67 -1.58 34.66
C SER A 346 -28.84 -0.44 34.06
N PHE A 347 -28.73 -0.35 32.72
CA PHE A 347 -28.02 0.76 32.07
C PHE A 347 -28.96 1.96 31.83
N PRO A 348 -28.56 3.21 32.14
CA PRO A 348 -27.28 3.63 32.68
C PRO A 348 -27.16 3.29 34.17
N TYR A 349 -26.03 2.67 34.52
CA TYR A 349 -25.69 2.34 35.89
C TYR A 349 -25.47 3.63 36.69
N THR A 350 -26.22 3.88 37.75
CA THR A 350 -25.87 4.95 38.70
C THR A 350 -24.67 4.47 39.54
N ASP A 351 -23.72 5.35 39.94
CA ASP A 351 -24.09 6.47 40.82
C ASP A 351 -23.00 7.54 41.20
N ALA A 352 -23.43 8.68 41.80
CA ALA A 352 -22.70 9.55 42.76
C ALA A 352 -23.31 9.65 44.22
N SER A 353 -24.53 9.17 44.54
CA SER A 353 -24.97 8.66 45.89
C SER A 353 -26.28 7.79 46.02
N LEU A 354 -27.02 7.37 44.97
CA LEU A 354 -28.09 6.34 44.96
C LEU A 354 -27.75 4.97 44.30
N GLU A 355 -27.70 3.94 45.16
CA GLU A 355 -27.08 2.61 45.11
C GLU A 355 -27.65 1.54 44.14
N VAL A 356 -26.78 0.95 43.29
CA VAL A 356 -26.68 -0.51 43.03
C VAL A 356 -25.21 -0.86 42.76
N ARG A 357 -24.54 -1.59 43.67
CA ARG A 357 -23.21 -2.18 43.41
C ARG A 357 -23.37 -3.45 42.57
N LEU A 358 -22.95 -3.43 41.31
CA LEU A 358 -22.98 -4.64 40.48
C LEU A 358 -21.81 -5.55 40.81
N ALA A 359 -22.12 -6.81 41.07
CA ALA A 359 -21.11 -7.86 41.14
C ALA A 359 -20.74 -8.30 39.71
N TRP A 360 -19.56 -8.91 39.55
CA TRP A 360 -19.10 -9.48 38.26
C TRP A 360 -20.16 -10.40 37.60
N ARG A 361 -20.96 -11.11 38.42
CA ARG A 361 -22.06 -11.98 37.96
C ARG A 361 -23.15 -11.23 37.19
N ASP A 362 -23.36 -9.95 37.49
CA ASP A 362 -24.41 -9.12 36.87
C ASP A 362 -23.96 -8.57 35.50
N LEU A 363 -22.65 -8.48 35.28
CA LEU A 363 -22.02 -8.05 34.03
C LEU A 363 -21.89 -9.17 32.99
N VAL A 364 -22.00 -10.42 33.43
CA VAL A 364 -21.80 -11.62 32.61
C VAL A 364 -23.06 -12.51 32.60
N PRO A 365 -24.28 -11.97 32.35
CA PRO A 365 -25.49 -12.78 32.34
C PRO A 365 -25.46 -13.76 31.17
N ALA A 366 -25.94 -14.99 31.40
CA ALA A 366 -25.89 -16.08 30.43
C ALA A 366 -26.44 -15.69 29.04
N ARG A 367 -27.48 -14.85 28.98
CA ARG A 367 -28.05 -14.35 27.71
C ARG A 367 -27.09 -13.53 26.83
N LEU A 368 -26.03 -12.94 27.39
CA LEU A 368 -25.01 -12.17 26.65
C LEU A 368 -23.76 -13.01 26.34
N VAL A 369 -23.48 -14.01 27.17
CA VAL A 369 -22.32 -14.91 26.99
C VAL A 369 -22.64 -16.03 26.01
N LEU A 370 -23.82 -16.65 26.17
CA LEU A 370 -24.22 -17.84 25.39
C LEU A 370 -24.17 -17.61 23.87
N PRO A 371 -24.64 -16.48 23.30
CA PRO A 371 -24.58 -16.29 21.85
C PRO A 371 -23.14 -16.37 21.30
N GLY A 372 -22.19 -15.73 21.98
CA GLY A 372 -20.78 -15.77 21.61
C GLY A 372 -20.12 -17.11 21.95
N ALA A 373 -20.37 -17.66 23.13
CA ALA A 373 -19.82 -18.93 23.60
C ALA A 373 -20.26 -20.11 22.72
N VAL A 374 -21.53 -20.16 22.29
CA VAL A 374 -22.04 -21.20 21.37
C VAL A 374 -21.28 -21.17 20.05
N LEU A 375 -21.01 -20.00 19.48
CA LEU A 375 -20.22 -19.89 18.24
C LEU A 375 -18.76 -20.27 18.44
N VAL A 376 -18.15 -19.92 19.58
CA VAL A 376 -16.79 -20.35 19.93
C VAL A 376 -16.73 -21.87 20.08
N ILE A 377 -17.68 -22.47 20.80
CA ILE A 377 -17.78 -23.93 20.98
C ILE A 377 -18.02 -24.61 19.63
N ALA A 378 -18.94 -24.12 18.81
CA ALA A 378 -19.17 -24.65 17.46
C ALA A 378 -17.91 -24.56 16.60
N GLY A 379 -17.18 -23.44 16.69
CA GLY A 379 -15.88 -23.27 16.04
C GLY A 379 -14.83 -24.27 16.55
N ALA A 380 -14.77 -24.53 17.85
CA ALA A 380 -13.88 -25.50 18.47
C ALA A 380 -14.23 -26.94 18.05
N VAL A 381 -15.52 -27.30 18.00
CA VAL A 381 -15.99 -28.60 17.49
C VAL A 381 -15.61 -28.75 16.01
N LEU A 382 -15.83 -27.73 15.19
CA LEU A 382 -15.42 -27.75 13.77
C LEU A 382 -13.89 -27.86 13.64
N ALA A 383 -13.13 -27.23 14.54
CA ALA A 383 -11.67 -27.32 14.56
C ALA A 383 -11.21 -28.72 14.94
N PHE A 384 -11.86 -29.34 15.92
CA PHE A 384 -11.62 -30.71 16.34
C PHE A 384 -11.96 -31.71 15.22
N VAL A 385 -13.11 -31.54 14.54
CA VAL A 385 -13.49 -32.34 13.37
C VAL A 385 -12.49 -32.15 12.23
N ALA A 386 -12.02 -30.92 11.99
CA ALA A 386 -10.99 -30.67 10.99
C ALA A 386 -9.68 -31.37 11.37
N PHE A 387 -9.20 -31.20 12.60
CA PHE A 387 -7.97 -31.81 13.09
C PHE A 387 -8.00 -33.33 13.02
N SER A 388 -9.15 -33.94 13.35
CA SER A 388 -9.36 -35.39 13.33
C SER A 388 -9.55 -35.96 11.92
N ASN A 389 -9.70 -35.11 10.90
CA ASN A 389 -9.89 -35.57 9.53
C ASN A 389 -8.52 -35.80 8.85
N PRO A 390 -8.24 -37.02 8.34
CA PRO A 390 -6.96 -37.33 7.70
C PRO A 390 -6.76 -36.58 6.37
N SER A 391 -7.83 -36.15 5.70
CA SER A 391 -7.76 -35.44 4.40
C SER A 391 -7.28 -33.99 4.54
N PRO A 392 -6.15 -33.59 3.90
CA PRO A 392 -5.70 -32.19 3.87
C PRO A 392 -6.72 -31.25 3.21
N ALA A 393 -7.46 -31.75 2.22
CA ALA A 393 -8.50 -31.00 1.53
C ALA A 393 -9.69 -30.68 2.45
N ALA A 394 -10.11 -31.65 3.27
CA ALA A 394 -11.17 -31.45 4.26
C ALA A 394 -10.74 -30.44 5.34
N ARG A 395 -9.50 -30.54 5.84
CA ARG A 395 -8.92 -29.55 6.78
C ARG A 395 -8.95 -28.13 6.22
N ARG A 396 -8.53 -27.97 4.96
CA ARG A 396 -8.53 -26.67 4.28
C ARG A 396 -9.95 -26.11 4.07
N ARG A 397 -10.94 -26.97 3.80
CA ARG A 397 -12.36 -26.59 3.69
C ARG A 397 -12.95 -26.12 5.02
N LEU A 398 -12.63 -26.80 6.13
CA LEU A 398 -13.18 -26.50 7.47
C LEU A 398 -12.49 -25.33 8.18
N ARG A 399 -11.24 -24.99 7.83
CA ARG A 399 -10.52 -23.87 8.43
C ARG A 399 -11.30 -22.55 8.38
N MET A 400 -11.98 -22.28 7.27
CA MET A 400 -12.71 -21.04 7.09
C MET A 400 -13.97 -20.95 7.97
N PRO A 401 -14.86 -21.96 8.00
CA PRO A 401 -15.94 -22.06 8.98
C PRO A 401 -15.47 -21.91 10.42
N VAL A 402 -14.36 -22.55 10.80
CA VAL A 402 -13.77 -22.44 12.15
C VAL A 402 -13.41 -21.00 12.48
N VAL A 403 -12.62 -20.35 11.63
CA VAL A 403 -12.19 -18.96 11.84
C VAL A 403 -13.40 -18.01 11.86
N ALA A 404 -14.41 -18.25 11.02
CA ALA A 404 -15.63 -17.45 11.00
C ALA A 404 -16.44 -17.61 12.30
N CYS A 405 -16.65 -18.84 12.77
CA CYS A 405 -17.41 -19.12 14.00
C CYS A 405 -16.69 -18.58 15.24
N VAL A 406 -15.39 -18.88 15.39
CA VAL A 406 -14.59 -18.37 16.52
C VAL A 406 -14.50 -16.84 16.48
N GLY A 407 -14.24 -16.26 15.31
CA GLY A 407 -14.15 -14.81 15.15
C GLY A 407 -15.46 -14.09 15.47
N ALA A 408 -16.59 -14.61 14.97
CA ALA A 408 -17.91 -14.06 15.28
C ALA A 408 -18.27 -14.25 16.76
N GLY A 409 -17.95 -15.40 17.34
CA GLY A 409 -18.20 -15.70 18.75
C GLY A 409 -17.41 -14.80 19.70
N VAL A 410 -16.10 -14.66 19.47
CA VAL A 410 -15.24 -13.72 20.23
C VAL A 410 -15.70 -12.29 20.02
N GLY A 411 -16.04 -11.90 18.78
CA GLY A 411 -16.58 -10.57 18.47
C GLY A 411 -17.86 -10.25 19.26
N LEU A 412 -18.79 -11.21 19.36
CA LEU A 412 -20.00 -11.08 20.19
C LEU A 412 -19.66 -10.97 21.67
N LEU A 413 -18.76 -11.79 22.20
CA LEU A 413 -18.36 -11.71 23.61
C LEU A 413 -17.73 -10.34 23.94
N VAL A 414 -16.87 -9.83 23.06
CA VAL A 414 -16.30 -8.50 23.21
C VAL A 414 -17.40 -7.44 23.15
N ALA A 415 -18.30 -7.50 22.16
CA ALA A 415 -19.36 -6.50 22.00
C ALA A 415 -20.40 -6.50 23.12
N LEU A 416 -20.81 -7.69 23.60
CA LEU A 416 -21.92 -7.87 24.55
C LEU A 416 -21.47 -7.86 26.02
N VAL A 417 -20.20 -8.18 26.30
CA VAL A 417 -19.67 -8.27 27.67
C VAL A 417 -18.48 -7.34 27.83
N GLY A 418 -17.48 -7.46 26.96
CA GLY A 418 -16.23 -6.68 27.07
C GLY A 418 -16.41 -5.18 26.98
N VAL A 419 -17.17 -4.69 25.99
CA VAL A 419 -17.41 -3.26 25.79
C VAL A 419 -18.28 -2.65 26.89
N PRO A 420 -19.43 -3.22 27.29
CA PRO A 420 -20.19 -2.73 28.44
C PRO A 420 -19.34 -2.69 29.72
N ALA A 421 -18.59 -3.75 30.02
CA ALA A 421 -17.72 -3.79 31.19
C ALA A 421 -16.63 -2.70 31.12
N GLY A 422 -16.01 -2.52 29.95
CA GLY A 422 -15.02 -1.47 29.71
C GLY A 422 -15.58 -0.05 29.84
N LEU A 423 -16.81 0.21 29.38
CA LEU A 423 -17.47 1.51 29.53
C LEU A 423 -17.82 1.83 30.99
N VAL A 424 -18.20 0.82 31.79
CA VAL A 424 -18.52 0.98 33.21
C VAL A 424 -17.26 1.23 34.04
N TYR A 425 -16.35 0.27 34.03
CA TYR A 425 -15.15 0.33 34.86
C TYR A 425 -14.14 1.35 34.35
N GLY A 426 -14.09 1.58 33.02
CA GLY A 426 -13.26 2.63 32.44
C GLY A 426 -13.72 4.02 32.88
N ARG A 427 -15.03 4.26 32.99
CA ARG A 427 -15.55 5.55 33.48
C ARG A 427 -15.27 5.75 34.97
N GLN A 428 -15.51 4.73 35.80
CA GLN A 428 -15.19 4.77 37.25
C GLN A 428 -13.69 5.06 37.47
N PHE A 429 -12.83 4.35 36.74
CA PHE A 429 -11.39 4.59 36.77
C PHE A 429 -11.05 6.03 36.35
N LEU A 430 -11.68 6.58 35.31
CA LEU A 430 -11.44 7.95 34.87
C LEU A 430 -12.00 9.02 35.83
N THR A 431 -13.10 8.75 36.54
CA THR A 431 -13.68 9.69 37.53
C THR A 431 -12.93 9.69 38.86
N ASP A 432 -12.31 8.56 39.24
CA ASP A 432 -11.52 8.44 40.47
C ASP A 432 -10.09 9.01 40.32
N VAL A 433 -9.70 9.39 39.10
CA VAL A 433 -8.48 10.16 38.83
C VAL A 433 -8.78 11.65 39.07
N PRO A 434 -8.14 12.34 40.04
CA PRO A 434 -8.53 13.67 40.56
C PRO A 434 -8.56 14.85 39.59
N VAL A 435 -8.33 14.65 38.29
CA VAL A 435 -8.08 15.73 37.30
C VAL A 435 -9.10 15.73 36.15
N VAL A 436 -10.06 14.81 36.10
CA VAL A 436 -10.97 14.62 34.95
C VAL A 436 -12.33 15.33 35.14
N GLY A 437 -12.31 16.59 35.57
CA GLY A 437 -13.51 17.40 35.81
C GLY A 437 -14.02 18.23 34.62
N SER A 438 -13.23 18.43 33.56
CA SER A 438 -13.62 19.27 32.41
C SER A 438 -13.14 18.71 31.08
N ALA A 439 -13.91 18.99 30.02
CA ALA A 439 -13.71 18.47 28.66
C ALA A 439 -12.39 18.93 27.98
N GLU A 440 -11.62 19.82 28.61
CA GLU A 440 -10.30 20.27 28.14
C GLU A 440 -9.14 19.37 28.66
N ALA A 441 -9.40 18.49 29.64
CA ALA A 441 -8.37 17.66 30.27
C ALA A 441 -8.05 16.34 29.54
N GLY A 442 -8.55 16.12 28.32
CA GLY A 442 -8.14 15.00 27.46
C GLY A 442 -6.63 15.00 27.15
N ALA A 443 -5.99 16.17 27.25
CA ALA A 443 -4.54 16.33 27.17
C ALA A 443 -3.79 15.88 28.45
N GLY A 444 -4.45 15.84 29.61
CA GLY A 444 -3.84 15.50 30.91
C GLY A 444 -3.68 13.99 31.16
N VAL A 445 -4.48 13.15 30.50
CA VAL A 445 -4.41 11.67 30.63
C VAL A 445 -3.09 11.13 30.06
N LEU A 446 -2.53 11.80 29.04
CA LEU A 446 -1.20 11.50 28.51
C LEU A 446 -0.06 11.89 29.48
N GLY A 447 -0.28 12.87 30.36
CA GLY A 447 0.67 13.31 31.38
C GLY A 447 0.62 12.47 32.66
N ALA A 448 -0.55 12.01 33.09
CA ALA A 448 -0.71 11.22 34.32
C ALA A 448 -0.12 9.80 34.23
N LEU A 449 0.00 9.24 33.03
CA LEU A 449 0.67 7.95 32.79
C LEU A 449 2.19 7.97 33.08
N SER A 450 2.77 9.14 33.41
CA SER A 450 4.22 9.30 33.60
C SER A 450 4.72 9.28 35.05
N SER A 451 3.86 9.13 36.07
CA SER A 451 4.26 9.33 37.48
C SER A 451 3.78 8.24 38.46
N ALA A 452 4.62 7.23 38.74
CA ALA A 452 4.56 6.44 39.99
C ALA A 452 5.79 5.52 40.23
N GLY A 453 6.90 6.07 40.73
CA GLY A 453 7.92 5.44 41.62
C GLY A 453 8.42 4.02 41.34
N ILE A 454 7.61 2.97 41.57
CA ILE A 454 7.99 1.55 41.36
C ILE A 454 8.03 1.21 39.85
N VAL A 455 7.30 2.00 39.06
CA VAL A 455 7.34 2.07 37.61
C VAL A 455 8.76 2.42 37.15
N ALA A 456 9.55 3.28 37.81
CA ALA A 456 10.84 3.76 37.28
C ALA A 456 11.90 2.68 36.94
N ALA A 457 11.94 1.55 37.66
CA ALA A 457 12.90 0.46 37.37
C ALA A 457 12.45 -0.44 36.20
N VAL A 458 11.17 -0.80 36.14
CA VAL A 458 10.56 -1.56 35.03
C VAL A 458 10.40 -0.67 33.80
N THR A 459 10.08 0.60 33.99
CA THR A 459 9.97 1.67 33.00
C THR A 459 11.33 2.11 32.50
N GLY A 460 12.42 1.99 33.25
CA GLY A 460 13.76 2.13 32.68
C GLY A 460 14.00 1.09 31.57
N VAL A 461 13.64 -0.17 31.82
CA VAL A 461 13.79 -1.26 30.83
C VAL A 461 12.71 -1.18 29.73
N VAL A 462 11.45 -0.93 30.09
CA VAL A 462 10.32 -0.81 29.16
C VAL A 462 10.43 0.48 28.35
N VAL A 463 10.80 1.64 28.91
CA VAL A 463 11.08 2.88 28.16
C VAL A 463 12.38 2.77 27.38
N ALA A 464 13.42 2.08 27.85
CA ALA A 464 14.58 1.80 26.99
C ALA A 464 14.20 0.88 25.82
N GLN A 465 13.39 -0.17 26.05
CA GLN A 465 12.87 -1.03 24.99
C GLN A 465 11.86 -0.29 24.09
N LEU A 466 11.03 0.58 24.65
CA LEU A 466 10.05 1.41 23.95
C LEU A 466 10.77 2.47 23.15
N LYS A 467 11.74 3.21 23.70
CA LYS A 467 12.61 4.16 22.98
C LYS A 467 13.39 3.46 21.87
N ARG A 468 13.85 2.22 22.08
CA ARG A 468 14.47 1.38 21.02
C ARG A 468 13.48 0.96 19.94
N ARG A 469 12.20 0.79 20.27
CA ARG A 469 11.15 0.26 19.36
C ARG A 469 10.09 1.29 18.97
N TRP A 470 10.17 2.54 19.40
CA TRP A 470 9.06 3.51 19.28
C TRP A 470 8.75 3.79 17.82
N MET A 471 9.81 3.82 17.00
CA MET A 471 9.76 3.90 15.53
C MET A 471 9.01 2.73 14.88
N THR A 472 8.77 1.62 15.60
CA THR A 472 8.08 0.41 15.10
C THR A 472 6.68 0.18 15.70
N LEU A 473 6.29 1.01 16.68
CA LEU A 473 5.05 0.88 17.45
C LEU A 473 3.98 1.91 17.06
N GLY A 474 4.17 2.66 15.97
CA GLY A 474 3.21 3.67 15.52
C GLY A 474 1.80 3.09 15.27
N GLY A 475 1.70 1.84 14.81
CA GLY A 475 0.40 1.17 14.63
C GLY A 475 -0.29 0.83 15.94
N VAL A 476 0.46 0.58 17.02
CA VAL A 476 -0.11 0.39 18.37
C VAL A 476 -0.70 1.71 18.86
N LEU A 477 0.03 2.83 18.69
CA LEU A 477 -0.48 4.16 19.02
C LEU A 477 -1.75 4.47 18.22
N LEU A 478 -1.75 4.20 16.91
CA LEU A 478 -2.94 4.35 16.07
C LEU A 478 -4.12 3.52 16.59
N ALA A 479 -3.88 2.27 16.98
CA ALA A 479 -4.93 1.40 17.53
C ALA A 479 -5.49 1.94 18.85
N VAL A 480 -4.64 2.44 19.75
CA VAL A 480 -5.06 3.07 21.01
C VAL A 480 -5.92 4.30 20.73
N VAL A 481 -5.46 5.21 19.86
CA VAL A 481 -6.24 6.42 19.48
C VAL A 481 -7.58 6.03 18.86
N ALA A 482 -7.60 5.04 17.96
CA ALA A 482 -8.82 4.56 17.33
C ALA A 482 -9.80 3.95 18.35
N LEU A 483 -9.32 3.17 19.31
CA LEU A 483 -10.12 2.59 20.38
C LEU A 483 -10.66 3.66 21.34
N LEU A 484 -9.85 4.66 21.69
CA LEU A 484 -10.29 5.78 22.53
C LEU A 484 -11.36 6.61 21.82
N PHE A 485 -11.18 6.90 20.53
CA PHE A 485 -12.16 7.63 19.73
C PHE A 485 -13.48 6.85 19.62
N ALA A 486 -13.43 5.59 19.16
CA ALA A 486 -14.62 4.75 19.03
C ALA A 486 -15.30 4.50 20.39
N GLY A 487 -14.51 4.30 21.43
CA GLY A 487 -14.97 4.15 22.82
C GLY A 487 -15.65 5.42 23.33
N LYS A 488 -15.12 6.61 23.03
CA LYS A 488 -15.76 7.87 23.42
C LYS A 488 -17.08 8.12 22.69
N VAL A 489 -17.13 7.78 21.40
CA VAL A 489 -18.39 7.80 20.65
C VAL A 489 -19.39 6.83 21.28
N ALA A 490 -18.96 5.60 21.60
CA ALA A 490 -19.80 4.60 22.25
C ALA A 490 -20.33 5.07 23.63
N ASP A 491 -19.46 5.61 24.48
CA ASP A 491 -19.81 6.21 25.77
C ASP A 491 -20.89 7.29 25.62
N THR A 492 -20.70 8.22 24.69
CA THR A 492 -21.63 9.33 24.43
C THR A 492 -23.02 8.83 24.05
N PHE A 493 -23.11 7.82 23.20
CA PHE A 493 -24.39 7.28 22.76
C PHE A 493 -25.03 6.32 23.77
N ALA A 494 -24.23 5.67 24.62
CA ALA A 494 -24.74 4.80 25.67
C ALA A 494 -25.53 5.59 26.73
N TYR A 495 -25.04 6.77 27.14
CA TYR A 495 -25.67 7.59 28.19
C TYR A 495 -26.62 8.68 27.65
N GLY A 496 -26.93 8.66 26.37
CA GLY A 496 -27.77 9.65 25.71
C GLY A 496 -26.95 10.85 25.21
N TYR A 497 -27.09 11.14 23.92
CA TYR A 497 -26.41 12.26 23.27
C TYR A 497 -27.05 13.60 23.68
N ARG A 498 -26.23 14.56 24.13
CA ARG A 498 -26.66 15.92 24.56
C ARG A 498 -26.13 17.05 23.66
N GLY A 499 -25.62 16.73 22.47
CA GLY A 499 -25.03 17.73 21.57
C GLY A 499 -26.05 18.43 20.66
N VAL A 500 -25.58 19.46 19.95
CA VAL A 500 -26.42 20.35 19.13
C VAL A 500 -26.80 19.75 17.76
N TRP A 501 -25.95 18.89 17.18
CA TRP A 501 -26.23 18.23 15.89
C TRP A 501 -27.14 17.02 16.08
N SER A 502 -28.15 16.82 15.24
CA SER A 502 -28.90 15.55 15.26
C SER A 502 -27.91 14.40 14.94
N PRO A 503 -27.82 13.38 15.80
CA PRO A 503 -26.83 12.33 15.61
C PRO A 503 -27.02 11.57 14.29
N ASP A 504 -28.24 11.53 13.75
CA ASP A 504 -28.62 10.85 12.51
C ASP A 504 -28.02 11.47 11.25
N VAL A 505 -27.90 12.81 11.21
CA VAL A 505 -27.22 13.50 10.10
C VAL A 505 -25.77 13.05 9.99
N LEU A 506 -25.07 12.86 11.12
CA LEU A 506 -23.67 12.41 11.12
C LEU A 506 -23.51 10.97 10.60
N VAL A 507 -24.50 10.10 10.78
CA VAL A 507 -24.49 8.76 10.16
C VAL A 507 -24.61 8.87 8.65
N VAL A 508 -25.54 9.70 8.16
CA VAL A 508 -25.68 9.94 6.72
C VAL A 508 -24.39 10.50 6.15
N VAL A 509 -23.79 11.51 6.79
CA VAL A 509 -22.50 12.08 6.38
C VAL A 509 -21.39 11.03 6.36
N ALA A 510 -21.26 10.21 7.41
CA ALA A 510 -20.24 9.16 7.50
C ALA A 510 -20.39 8.09 6.41
N VAL A 511 -21.62 7.63 6.16
CA VAL A 511 -21.92 6.66 5.09
C VAL A 511 -21.64 7.27 3.72
N VAL A 512 -22.10 8.50 3.47
CA VAL A 512 -21.84 9.22 2.22
C VAL A 512 -20.33 9.39 2.03
N TRP A 513 -19.58 9.79 3.06
CA TRP A 513 -18.13 9.95 2.99
C TRP A 513 -17.41 8.65 2.57
N ILE A 514 -17.76 7.52 3.17
CA ILE A 514 -17.18 6.21 2.82
C ILE A 514 -17.54 5.80 1.38
N VAL A 515 -18.78 6.01 0.96
CA VAL A 515 -19.24 5.68 -0.41
C VAL A 515 -18.56 6.57 -1.45
N LEU A 516 -18.41 7.87 -1.16
CA LEU A 516 -17.67 8.80 -2.00
C LEU A 516 -16.20 8.38 -2.10
N LEU A 517 -15.55 8.03 -0.99
CA LEU A 517 -14.15 7.59 -1.01
C LEU A 517 -13.93 6.26 -1.73
N ASP A 518 -14.82 5.26 -1.58
CA ASP A 518 -14.72 3.99 -2.35
C ASP A 518 -14.91 4.20 -3.86
N SER A 519 -15.55 5.30 -4.25
CA SER A 519 -15.70 5.70 -5.65
C SER A 519 -14.41 6.27 -6.23
N VAL A 520 -13.48 6.75 -5.40
CA VAL A 520 -12.13 7.20 -5.80
C VAL A 520 -11.16 6.04 -5.64
N ALA A 521 -10.32 5.80 -6.66
CA ALA A 521 -9.32 4.76 -6.54
C ALA A 521 -8.33 5.08 -5.40
N SER A 522 -8.11 4.15 -4.46
CA SER A 522 -7.36 4.47 -3.23
C SER A 522 -5.91 4.91 -3.48
N HIS A 523 -5.31 4.51 -4.60
CA HIS A 523 -3.99 4.96 -5.00
C HIS A 523 -3.97 6.44 -5.41
N ARG A 524 -5.09 7.03 -5.87
CA ARG A 524 -5.18 8.48 -6.07
C ARG A 524 -5.02 9.22 -4.77
N LEU A 525 -5.45 8.66 -3.65
CA LEU A 525 -5.33 9.30 -2.35
C LEU A 525 -3.88 9.39 -1.87
N THR A 526 -2.95 8.63 -2.46
CA THR A 526 -1.53 8.65 -2.10
C THR A 526 -0.83 9.92 -2.58
N LEU A 527 0.34 10.20 -2.02
CA LEU A 527 1.20 11.32 -2.43
C LEU A 527 2.04 11.00 -3.67
N GLY A 528 2.04 9.75 -4.14
CA GLY A 528 2.87 9.29 -5.26
C GLY A 528 2.62 10.08 -6.57
N GLY A 529 1.38 10.53 -6.79
CA GLY A 529 1.03 11.35 -7.96
C GLY A 529 1.70 12.74 -7.93
N VAL A 530 1.74 13.39 -6.76
CA VAL A 530 2.41 14.68 -6.56
C VAL A 530 3.91 14.52 -6.67
N TYR A 531 4.45 13.49 -6.03
CA TYR A 531 5.86 13.15 -6.08
C TYR A 531 6.36 12.93 -7.51
N ARG A 532 5.62 12.16 -8.31
CA ARG A 532 5.91 11.98 -9.74
C ARG A 532 5.97 13.31 -10.50
N LYS A 533 5.01 14.21 -10.27
CA LYS A 533 4.96 15.52 -10.95
C LYS A 533 6.18 16.38 -10.63
N ARG A 534 6.63 16.37 -9.37
CA ARG A 534 7.82 17.10 -8.90
C ARG A 534 9.10 16.56 -9.51
N LEU A 535 9.26 15.24 -9.55
CA LEU A 535 10.39 14.60 -10.23
C LEU A 535 10.37 14.87 -11.74
N ALA A 536 9.21 14.71 -12.39
CA ALA A 536 9.08 14.94 -13.82
C ALA A 536 9.31 16.41 -14.19
N ALA A 537 8.93 17.37 -13.34
CA ALA A 537 9.28 18.78 -13.53
C ALA A 537 10.80 19.05 -13.52
N THR A 538 11.60 18.16 -12.93
CA THR A 538 13.05 18.31 -12.85
C THR A 538 13.76 17.53 -13.97
N PHE A 539 13.38 16.27 -14.14
CA PHE A 539 14.12 15.31 -14.98
C PHE A 539 13.49 15.05 -16.35
N ALA A 540 12.18 15.24 -16.50
CA ALA A 540 11.45 15.01 -17.74
C ALA A 540 11.16 16.34 -18.42
N THR A 541 12.15 16.87 -19.14
CA THR A 541 12.06 18.17 -19.83
C THR A 541 11.65 17.99 -21.29
N ALA A 542 11.08 19.05 -21.87
CA ALA A 542 10.98 19.21 -23.31
C ALA A 542 12.35 19.53 -23.93
N ASP A 543 12.42 19.48 -25.26
CA ASP A 543 13.58 19.94 -26.04
C ASP A 543 13.70 21.47 -26.00
N GLY A 544 14.92 21.98 -26.02
CA GLY A 544 15.20 23.41 -26.11
C GLY A 544 16.69 23.73 -26.01
N SER A 545 17.06 24.97 -26.33
CA SER A 545 18.45 25.45 -26.32
C SER A 545 18.79 26.35 -25.13
N THR A 546 17.81 26.72 -24.30
CA THR A 546 17.99 27.68 -23.19
C THR A 546 17.49 27.08 -21.88
N SER A 547 18.36 27.07 -20.86
CA SER A 547 18.00 26.64 -19.49
C SER A 547 17.28 27.78 -18.73
N PRO A 548 16.34 27.47 -17.82
CA PRO A 548 15.77 26.15 -17.53
C PRO A 548 14.75 25.70 -18.59
N LEU A 549 14.85 24.44 -19.03
CA LEU A 549 13.94 23.82 -19.98
C LEU A 549 12.55 23.62 -19.37
N ASP A 550 11.51 23.75 -20.18
CA ASP A 550 10.14 23.51 -19.75
C ASP A 550 9.90 22.02 -19.41
N PRO A 551 9.10 21.71 -18.38
CA PRO A 551 8.67 20.33 -18.10
C PRO A 551 7.90 19.74 -19.28
N LEU A 552 8.19 18.48 -19.63
CA LEU A 552 7.43 17.75 -20.64
C LEU A 552 5.96 17.59 -20.20
N PRO A 553 4.96 17.95 -21.03
CA PRO A 553 3.56 17.69 -20.75
C PRO A 553 3.28 16.21 -20.44
N TYR A 554 2.45 15.93 -19.44
CA TYR A 554 2.07 14.55 -19.08
C TYR A 554 1.39 13.79 -20.24
N ARG A 555 0.65 14.51 -21.10
CA ARG A 555 0.05 13.97 -22.33
C ARG A 555 1.04 13.84 -23.49
N GLY A 556 2.22 14.45 -23.39
CA GLY A 556 3.28 14.35 -24.38
C GLY A 556 4.33 13.27 -24.06
N GLU A 557 4.29 12.67 -22.86
CA GLU A 557 5.24 11.63 -22.47
C GLU A 557 4.93 10.28 -23.18
N PRO A 558 5.91 9.67 -23.87
CA PRO A 558 5.74 8.35 -24.49
C PRO A 558 5.53 7.22 -23.49
N HIS A 559 4.87 6.15 -23.94
CA HIS A 559 4.77 4.90 -23.19
C HIS A 559 6.07 4.10 -23.23
N TRP A 560 6.26 3.19 -22.28
CA TRP A 560 7.42 2.28 -22.27
C TRP A 560 7.67 1.58 -23.60
N ALA A 561 6.60 1.06 -24.23
CA ALA A 561 6.68 0.33 -25.49
C ALA A 561 7.23 1.19 -26.66
N ALA A 562 7.14 2.52 -26.57
CA ALA A 562 7.69 3.41 -27.60
C ALA A 562 9.22 3.50 -27.56
N TYR A 563 9.85 3.05 -26.47
CA TYR A 563 11.31 3.04 -26.33
C TYR A 563 11.94 1.69 -26.72
N ASP A 564 11.15 0.74 -27.25
CA ASP A 564 11.67 -0.56 -27.65
C ASP A 564 12.55 -0.39 -28.90
N GLY A 565 13.79 -0.88 -28.82
CA GLY A 565 14.80 -0.65 -29.86
C GLY A 565 15.35 0.78 -29.95
N ALA A 566 15.00 1.68 -29.02
CA ALA A 566 15.59 3.03 -29.00
C ALA A 566 17.12 2.98 -28.76
N PRO A 567 17.92 3.85 -29.40
CA PRO A 567 19.38 3.81 -29.31
C PRO A 567 19.89 4.02 -27.88
N GLY A 568 21.12 3.58 -27.64
CA GLY A 568 21.75 3.55 -26.31
C GLY A 568 21.25 2.40 -25.42
N PRO A 569 21.68 2.33 -24.15
CA PRO A 569 21.40 1.20 -23.27
C PRO A 569 19.91 1.07 -22.93
N GLU A 570 19.36 -0.15 -23.01
CA GLU A 570 17.97 -0.41 -22.62
C GLU A 570 17.78 -0.04 -21.14
N LEU A 571 16.87 0.91 -20.87
CA LEU A 571 16.58 1.34 -19.51
C LEU A 571 15.69 0.31 -18.81
N ILE A 572 16.16 -0.20 -17.68
CA ILE A 572 15.40 -1.07 -16.77
C ILE A 572 15.25 -0.33 -15.45
N VAL A 573 14.02 0.05 -15.10
CA VAL A 573 13.71 0.64 -13.80
C VAL A 573 13.30 -0.46 -12.84
N ALA A 574 14.09 -0.65 -11.78
CA ALA A 574 13.86 -1.65 -10.74
C ALA A 574 13.04 -1.06 -9.59
N ALA A 575 11.99 -1.77 -9.19
CA ALA A 575 11.08 -1.44 -8.11
C ALA A 575 10.79 -2.71 -7.28
N THR A 576 10.08 -2.55 -6.16
CA THR A 576 9.74 -3.67 -5.28
C THR A 576 8.25 -3.92 -5.23
N ALA A 577 7.81 -5.15 -5.51
CA ALA A 577 6.44 -5.60 -5.25
C ALA A 577 6.35 -6.29 -3.88
N HIS A 578 5.44 -5.83 -3.03
CA HIS A 578 5.39 -6.26 -1.62
C HIS A 578 4.47 -7.46 -1.37
N SER A 579 4.85 -8.26 -0.37
CA SER A 579 4.11 -9.41 0.12
C SER A 579 3.97 -9.38 1.64
N SER A 580 2.88 -9.90 2.18
CA SER A 580 2.71 -10.11 3.63
C SER A 580 3.40 -11.38 4.13
N ARG A 581 3.95 -12.19 3.22
CA ARG A 581 4.67 -13.43 3.52
C ARG A 581 6.08 -13.35 2.94
N PRO A 582 7.07 -13.94 3.63
CA PRO A 582 8.39 -14.14 3.06
C PRO A 582 8.29 -14.87 1.71
N THR A 583 9.08 -14.42 0.75
CA THR A 583 9.28 -15.08 -0.54
C THR A 583 10.38 -16.12 -0.43
N PHE A 584 10.73 -16.77 -1.55
CA PHE A 584 11.82 -17.73 -1.60
C PHE A 584 13.13 -17.19 -0.99
N CYS A 585 13.44 -15.91 -1.20
CA CYS A 585 14.65 -15.27 -0.68
C CYS A 585 14.55 -14.85 0.79
N GLY A 586 13.52 -15.28 1.54
CA GLY A 586 13.31 -14.89 2.94
C GLY A 586 12.77 -13.47 3.14
N LEU A 587 12.58 -12.69 2.07
CA LEU A 587 12.13 -11.31 2.12
C LEU A 587 10.63 -11.19 1.82
N PRO A 588 9.85 -10.33 2.50
CA PRO A 588 8.44 -10.08 2.20
C PRO A 588 8.26 -9.17 0.95
N ALA A 589 9.00 -9.47 -0.12
CA ALA A 589 9.13 -8.65 -1.31
C ALA A 589 9.56 -9.49 -2.52
N PHE A 590 9.18 -9.04 -3.72
CA PHE A 590 9.54 -9.56 -5.04
C PHE A 590 10.21 -8.45 -5.86
N GLY A 591 11.11 -8.83 -6.78
CA GLY A 591 11.64 -7.88 -7.77
C GLY A 591 10.54 -7.49 -8.75
N PHE A 592 10.47 -6.22 -9.12
CA PHE A 592 9.50 -5.71 -10.08
C PHE A 592 10.17 -4.75 -11.05
N THR A 593 10.24 -5.09 -12.34
CA THR A 593 10.99 -4.28 -13.31
C THR A 593 10.11 -3.74 -14.41
N PHE A 594 10.37 -2.50 -14.81
CA PHE A 594 9.81 -1.86 -15.98
C PHE A 594 10.90 -1.67 -17.03
N ARG A 595 10.66 -2.12 -18.26
CA ARG A 595 11.53 -1.90 -19.41
C ARG A 595 10.69 -1.78 -20.69
N PRO A 596 11.27 -1.31 -21.81
CA PRO A 596 10.51 -1.09 -23.04
C PRO A 596 9.79 -2.34 -23.56
N SER A 597 10.43 -3.51 -23.47
CA SER A 597 9.86 -4.77 -23.95
C SER A 597 8.78 -5.35 -23.03
N ALA A 598 8.86 -5.12 -21.71
CA ALA A 598 7.97 -5.80 -20.75
C ALA A 598 7.90 -5.17 -19.34
N VAL A 599 6.85 -5.55 -18.63
CA VAL A 599 6.73 -5.40 -17.16
C VAL A 599 6.78 -6.78 -16.53
N THR A 600 7.64 -6.96 -15.53
CA THR A 600 7.93 -8.28 -14.95
C THR A 600 7.83 -8.25 -13.43
N LEU A 601 7.11 -9.22 -12.87
CA LEU A 601 7.14 -9.59 -11.46
C LEU A 601 8.06 -10.81 -11.33
N HIS A 602 9.22 -10.63 -10.70
CA HIS A 602 10.21 -11.69 -10.52
C HIS A 602 9.82 -12.56 -9.34
N ASP A 603 9.49 -13.82 -9.63
CA ASP A 603 9.28 -14.85 -8.63
C ASP A 603 9.88 -16.17 -9.11
N ARG A 604 10.59 -16.83 -8.20
CA ARG A 604 11.25 -18.10 -8.43
C ARG A 604 10.52 -19.29 -7.81
N THR A 605 9.48 -19.07 -7.01
CA THR A 605 8.75 -20.15 -6.31
C THR A 605 8.22 -21.22 -7.25
N ASP A 606 7.73 -20.82 -8.43
CA ASP A 606 7.23 -21.72 -9.48
C ASP A 606 8.21 -21.85 -10.66
N GLY A 607 9.45 -21.35 -10.53
CA GLY A 607 10.45 -21.36 -11.60
C GLY A 607 10.20 -20.37 -12.75
N SER A 608 9.15 -19.55 -12.70
CA SER A 608 8.80 -18.58 -13.75
C SER A 608 8.46 -17.20 -13.20
N SER A 609 9.17 -16.17 -13.68
CA SER A 609 8.77 -14.77 -13.51
C SER A 609 7.53 -14.46 -14.35
N ALA A 610 6.55 -13.76 -13.78
CA ALA A 610 5.37 -13.34 -14.52
C ALA A 610 5.70 -12.09 -15.35
N ARG A 611 5.78 -12.25 -16.67
CA ARG A 611 6.16 -11.20 -17.63
C ARG A 611 4.99 -10.87 -18.54
N VAL A 612 4.77 -9.58 -18.77
CA VAL A 612 3.75 -9.07 -19.70
C VAL A 612 4.41 -8.08 -20.66
N PRO A 613 4.22 -8.21 -21.98
CA PRO A 613 4.73 -7.23 -22.94
C PRO A 613 4.26 -5.81 -22.58
N ALA A 614 5.15 -4.81 -22.64
CA ALA A 614 4.80 -3.45 -22.20
C ALA A 614 3.65 -2.86 -23.04
N VAL A 615 3.58 -3.24 -24.31
CA VAL A 615 2.49 -2.89 -25.24
C VAL A 615 1.13 -3.39 -24.75
N SER A 616 1.08 -4.59 -24.18
CA SER A 616 -0.13 -5.25 -23.69
C SER A 616 -0.37 -5.03 -22.20
N TYR A 617 0.57 -4.40 -21.50
CA TYR A 617 0.43 -4.11 -20.09
C TYR A 617 -0.75 -3.16 -19.88
N PRO A 618 -1.63 -3.40 -18.88
CA PRO A 618 -2.92 -2.72 -18.80
C PRO A 618 -2.84 -1.19 -18.94
N ARG A 619 -3.42 -0.68 -20.03
CA ARG A 619 -3.50 0.76 -20.37
C ARG A 619 -4.74 1.37 -19.70
N GLY A 620 -4.63 2.64 -19.27
CA GLY A 620 -5.59 3.24 -18.33
C GLY A 620 -7.02 3.47 -18.86
N SER A 621 -8.00 3.21 -17.98
CA SER A 621 -9.08 4.14 -17.58
C SER A 621 -9.95 3.54 -16.44
N TRP A 622 -9.81 2.24 -16.16
CA TRP A 622 -10.61 1.49 -15.16
C TRP A 622 -9.98 1.45 -13.76
N TRP A 623 -9.05 2.39 -13.57
CA TRP A 623 -8.25 2.67 -12.38
C TRP A 623 -8.49 4.09 -11.89
N ASP A 624 -9.33 4.88 -12.59
CA ASP A 624 -9.60 6.31 -12.37
C ASP A 624 -8.52 6.97 -11.54
N GLY A 625 -7.34 7.08 -12.17
CA GLY A 625 -6.04 7.37 -11.58
C GLY A 625 -5.23 8.22 -12.52
N PHE A 626 -4.98 7.63 -13.69
CA PHE A 626 -4.17 8.21 -14.73
C PHE A 626 -4.70 7.79 -16.09
N PRO A 627 -4.95 8.74 -17.01
CA PRO A 627 -5.64 8.49 -18.28
C PRO A 627 -4.80 7.72 -19.31
N ARG A 628 -3.57 7.31 -18.98
CA ARG A 628 -2.55 6.87 -19.95
C ARG A 628 -1.95 5.51 -19.60
N GLY A 629 -1.41 4.84 -20.61
CA GLY A 629 -0.56 3.65 -20.48
C GLY A 629 0.64 3.87 -19.56
N TRP A 630 1.45 2.82 -19.35
CA TRP A 630 2.58 2.89 -18.44
C TRP A 630 3.73 3.71 -19.05
N ILE A 631 4.24 4.68 -18.30
CA ILE A 631 5.27 5.66 -18.75
C ILE A 631 6.50 5.63 -17.82
N VAL A 632 7.62 6.18 -18.29
CA VAL A 632 8.90 6.14 -17.59
C VAL A 632 8.85 6.98 -16.31
N SER A 633 8.29 8.19 -16.34
CA SER A 633 8.25 9.10 -15.18
C SER A 633 7.50 8.51 -13.99
N ARG A 634 6.46 7.69 -14.25
CA ARG A 634 5.75 6.96 -13.20
C ARG A 634 6.62 5.87 -12.60
N SER A 635 7.35 5.14 -13.42
CA SER A 635 8.20 4.03 -12.99
C SER A 635 9.36 4.55 -12.15
N MET A 636 9.98 5.65 -12.63
CA MET A 636 10.96 6.45 -11.91
C MET A 636 10.45 6.85 -10.52
N ALA A 637 9.25 7.45 -10.44
CA ALA A 637 8.68 7.88 -9.17
C ALA A 637 8.34 6.72 -8.22
N LEU A 638 7.89 5.57 -8.75
CA LEU A 638 7.63 4.37 -7.94
C LEU A 638 8.91 3.72 -7.43
N SER A 639 9.94 3.66 -8.28
CA SER A 639 11.26 3.17 -7.90
C SER A 639 11.90 4.02 -6.80
N GLY A 640 11.51 5.30 -6.67
CA GLY A 640 11.94 6.21 -5.59
C GLY A 640 10.96 6.39 -4.43
N ALA A 641 9.92 5.57 -4.33
CA ALA A 641 8.84 5.73 -3.35
C ALA A 641 9.23 5.19 -1.95
N ALA A 642 10.26 5.75 -1.32
CA ALA A 642 10.85 5.24 -0.08
C ALA A 642 9.87 5.20 1.10
N PHE A 643 8.99 6.20 1.23
CA PHE A 643 7.91 6.16 2.22
C PHE A 643 6.70 5.43 1.64
N ALA A 644 6.46 4.20 2.08
CA ALA A 644 5.40 3.35 1.55
C ALA A 644 4.70 2.53 2.65
N SER A 645 3.51 1.99 2.34
CA SER A 645 2.76 1.17 3.29
C SER A 645 3.37 -0.22 3.52
N ALA A 646 4.27 -0.63 2.63
CA ALA A 646 5.18 -1.76 2.80
C ALA A 646 6.57 -1.35 2.31
N MET A 647 7.62 -1.78 3.00
CA MET A 647 9.01 -1.34 2.78
C MET A 647 10.01 -2.50 2.70
N GLY A 648 9.54 -3.74 2.52
CA GLY A 648 10.42 -4.91 2.30
C GLY A 648 11.45 -5.09 3.43
N ARG A 649 12.75 -5.07 3.09
CA ARG A 649 13.88 -5.11 4.04
C ARG A 649 13.85 -3.99 5.08
N GLN A 650 13.25 -2.85 4.73
CA GLN A 650 13.18 -1.64 5.56
C GLN A 650 11.85 -1.52 6.33
N ALA A 651 11.14 -2.62 6.56
CA ALA A 651 9.84 -2.59 7.22
C ALA A 651 9.89 -2.03 8.65
N LEU A 652 9.07 -1.01 8.93
CA LEU A 652 8.95 -0.36 10.25
C LEU A 652 7.93 -1.05 11.17
N GLY A 653 7.69 -2.34 11.02
CA GLY A 653 6.71 -3.09 11.81
C GLY A 653 5.31 -2.47 11.75
N THR A 654 4.69 -2.23 12.92
CA THR A 654 3.31 -1.71 12.97
C THR A 654 3.19 -0.25 12.54
N THR A 655 4.27 0.52 12.53
CA THR A 655 4.28 1.95 12.15
C THR A 655 3.82 2.18 10.72
N GLN A 656 3.94 1.18 9.84
CA GLN A 656 3.37 1.22 8.49
C GLN A 656 1.87 1.55 8.49
N ALA A 657 1.10 1.04 9.47
CA ALA A 657 -0.32 1.36 9.60
C ALA A 657 -0.56 2.84 9.93
N LEU A 658 0.31 3.44 10.74
CA LEU A 658 0.26 4.88 11.05
C LEU A 658 0.59 5.73 9.82
N LEU A 659 1.63 5.36 9.05
CA LEU A 659 1.95 6.02 7.79
C LEU A 659 0.77 5.97 6.81
N VAL A 660 0.06 4.84 6.75
CA VAL A 660 -1.15 4.71 5.94
C VAL A 660 -2.25 5.66 6.41
N ALA A 661 -2.56 5.67 7.72
CA ALA A 661 -3.59 6.53 8.29
C ALA A 661 -3.30 8.03 8.08
N LEU A 662 -2.05 8.44 8.26
CA LEU A 662 -1.59 9.82 8.02
C LEU A 662 -1.38 10.14 6.53
N ASN A 663 -1.59 9.16 5.65
CA ASN A 663 -1.39 9.27 4.21
C ASN A 663 0.05 9.60 3.78
N LEU A 664 1.02 9.26 4.62
CA LEU A 664 2.46 9.39 4.35
C LEU A 664 2.97 8.19 3.54
N ARG A 665 2.44 8.03 2.31
CA ARG A 665 2.81 6.95 1.39
C ARG A 665 2.87 7.40 -0.07
N LEU A 666 3.91 6.94 -0.75
CA LEU A 666 4.26 7.25 -2.15
C LEU A 666 4.03 6.05 -3.08
N GLY A 667 4.15 4.82 -2.57
CA GLY A 667 3.91 3.60 -3.34
C GLY A 667 2.46 3.43 -3.75
N CYS A 668 2.20 2.58 -4.75
CA CYS A 668 0.86 2.41 -5.31
C CYS A 668 0.52 0.95 -5.65
N TRP A 669 -0.77 0.68 -5.79
CA TRP A 669 -1.26 -0.60 -6.30
C TRP A 669 -1.18 -0.60 -7.83
N VAL A 670 -0.46 -1.57 -8.40
CA VAL A 670 -0.10 -1.71 -9.80
C VAL A 670 -0.68 -3.02 -10.36
N PRO A 671 -1.09 -3.12 -11.65
CA PRO A 671 -1.60 -4.36 -12.21
C PRO A 671 -0.61 -5.50 -12.00
N ASN A 672 -1.09 -6.61 -11.47
CA ASN A 672 -0.25 -7.77 -11.24
C ASN A 672 -0.01 -8.50 -12.57
N PRO A 673 1.25 -8.65 -13.04
CA PRO A 673 1.56 -9.37 -14.26
C PRO A 673 0.96 -10.80 -14.32
N ARG A 674 0.82 -11.48 -13.17
CA ARG A 674 0.18 -12.80 -13.07
C ARG A 674 -1.29 -12.83 -13.47
N PHE A 675 -1.97 -11.69 -13.31
CA PHE A 675 -3.39 -11.53 -13.56
C PHE A 675 -3.65 -10.52 -14.69
N ALA A 676 -2.69 -10.33 -15.60
CA ALA A 676 -2.84 -9.40 -16.73
C ALA A 676 -4.12 -9.66 -17.55
N HIS A 677 -4.49 -10.93 -17.74
CA HIS A 677 -5.71 -11.33 -18.41
C HIS A 677 -7.01 -10.82 -17.74
N TRP A 678 -6.99 -10.45 -16.46
CA TRP A 678 -8.15 -9.85 -15.77
C TRP A 678 -8.41 -8.42 -16.23
N PHE A 679 -7.46 -7.81 -16.93
CA PHE A 679 -7.54 -6.44 -17.43
C PHE A 679 -7.78 -6.37 -18.94
N ALA A 680 -7.99 -7.51 -19.60
CA ALA A 680 -8.22 -7.56 -21.05
C ALA A 680 -9.56 -6.92 -21.45
N ASP A 681 -10.59 -7.09 -20.62
CA ASP A 681 -11.90 -6.48 -20.84
C ASP A 681 -12.10 -5.28 -19.89
N PRO A 682 -12.20 -4.05 -20.42
CA PRO A 682 -12.58 -2.85 -19.69
C PRO A 682 -13.78 -2.98 -18.75
N ALA A 683 -14.84 -3.67 -19.17
CA ALA A 683 -16.11 -3.72 -18.45
C ALA A 683 -16.04 -4.60 -17.19
N SER A 684 -15.16 -5.60 -17.19
CA SER A 684 -14.98 -6.55 -16.08
C SER A 684 -13.63 -6.41 -15.35
N SER A 685 -12.82 -5.42 -15.73
CA SER A 685 -11.51 -5.14 -15.13
C SER A 685 -11.65 -4.80 -13.64
N PRO A 686 -10.82 -5.38 -12.77
CA PRO A 686 -10.87 -5.05 -11.36
C PRO A 686 -10.32 -3.64 -11.12
N ARG A 687 -10.67 -3.06 -9.96
CA ARG A 687 -10.30 -1.70 -9.56
C ARG A 687 -9.69 -1.65 -8.15
N VAL A 688 -8.87 -0.63 -7.90
CA VAL A 688 -8.37 -0.32 -6.55
C VAL A 688 -9.47 0.38 -5.75
N HIS A 689 -10.22 -0.35 -4.93
CA HIS A 689 -11.28 0.17 -4.06
C HIS A 689 -10.79 0.37 -2.61
N LEU A 690 -11.64 0.87 -1.70
CA LEU A 690 -11.26 1.18 -0.31
C LEU A 690 -10.75 -0.04 0.48
N GLY A 691 -11.06 -1.25 0.02
CA GLY A 691 -10.53 -2.49 0.58
C GLY A 691 -9.01 -2.63 0.42
N TYR A 692 -8.40 -1.96 -0.57
CA TYR A 692 -6.94 -1.90 -0.67
C TYR A 692 -6.34 -0.97 0.39
N LEU A 693 -7.01 0.12 0.77
CA LEU A 693 -6.59 0.92 1.93
C LEU A 693 -6.65 0.09 3.22
N LEU A 694 -7.71 -0.72 3.41
CA LEU A 694 -7.80 -1.64 4.54
C LEU A 694 -6.67 -2.69 4.51
N LYS A 695 -6.34 -3.22 3.32
CA LYS A 695 -5.19 -4.12 3.16
C LYS A 695 -3.89 -3.46 3.62
N GLU A 696 -3.67 -2.21 3.26
CA GLU A 696 -2.50 -1.44 3.71
C GLU A 696 -2.50 -1.23 5.23
N LEU A 697 -3.62 -0.78 5.82
CA LEU A 697 -3.76 -0.58 7.28
C LEU A 697 -3.48 -1.84 8.10
N PHE A 698 -3.81 -3.03 7.57
CA PHE A 698 -3.63 -4.32 8.25
C PHE A 698 -2.43 -5.12 7.75
N ASN A 699 -1.53 -4.53 6.95
CA ASN A 699 -0.35 -5.17 6.36
C ASN A 699 -0.70 -6.50 5.62
N ARG A 700 -1.66 -6.44 4.70
CA ARG A 700 -2.20 -7.58 3.94
C ARG A 700 -1.93 -7.45 2.44
N TYR A 701 -0.74 -7.87 2.02
CA TYR A 701 -0.33 -7.90 0.62
C TYR A 701 -0.27 -9.35 0.12
N HIS A 702 -1.02 -9.68 -0.94
CA HIS A 702 -1.11 -11.05 -1.42
C HIS A 702 -0.98 -11.16 -2.96
N PRO A 703 0.25 -11.07 -3.50
CA PRO A 703 0.52 -11.16 -4.93
C PRO A 703 0.02 -12.44 -5.62
N ASP A 704 -0.23 -13.53 -4.88
CA ASP A 704 -0.71 -14.80 -5.45
C ASP A 704 -2.24 -14.83 -5.69
N ARG A 705 -2.98 -13.83 -5.23
CA ARG A 705 -4.45 -13.80 -5.33
C ARG A 705 -5.03 -12.44 -5.68
N ASP A 706 -4.27 -11.38 -5.47
CA ASP A 706 -4.71 -10.02 -5.72
C ASP A 706 -4.33 -9.62 -7.15
N PRO A 707 -5.26 -9.07 -7.95
CA PRO A 707 -4.95 -8.58 -9.29
C PRO A 707 -4.08 -7.33 -9.30
N PHE A 708 -3.79 -6.79 -8.12
CA PHE A 708 -2.91 -5.67 -7.93
C PHE A 708 -1.83 -6.08 -6.94
N VAL A 709 -0.60 -5.70 -7.25
CA VAL A 709 0.53 -5.76 -6.32
C VAL A 709 0.85 -4.36 -5.84
N TYR A 710 1.19 -4.21 -4.56
CA TYR A 710 1.63 -2.93 -4.04
C TYR A 710 3.12 -2.76 -4.38
N VAL A 711 3.43 -1.76 -5.21
CA VAL A 711 4.78 -1.47 -5.71
C VAL A 711 5.29 -0.16 -5.13
N ALA A 712 6.53 -0.17 -4.66
CA ALA A 712 7.23 0.98 -4.11
C ALA A 712 8.74 0.90 -4.42
N ASP A 713 9.56 1.62 -3.64
CA ASP A 713 10.99 1.81 -3.88
C ASP A 713 11.74 0.51 -4.20
N GLY A 714 12.63 0.53 -5.19
CA GLY A 714 13.47 -0.61 -5.53
C GLY A 714 14.41 -1.02 -4.39
N GLY A 715 14.90 -0.04 -3.61
CA GLY A 715 15.76 -0.24 -2.45
C GLY A 715 15.09 -1.00 -1.30
N HIS A 716 13.77 -1.16 -1.29
CA HIS A 716 13.09 -2.05 -0.34
C HIS A 716 13.42 -3.53 -0.56
N ARG A 717 13.88 -3.90 -1.75
CA ARG A 717 14.43 -5.21 -2.07
C ARG A 717 15.95 -5.15 -2.19
N GLU A 718 16.49 -4.36 -3.11
CA GLU A 718 17.91 -4.29 -3.45
C GLU A 718 18.21 -2.91 -4.04
N ASN A 719 19.19 -2.19 -3.48
CA ASN A 719 19.34 -0.75 -3.71
C ASN A 719 20.37 -0.36 -4.78
N LEU A 720 21.20 -1.29 -5.27
CA LEU A 720 22.19 -1.06 -6.35
C LEU A 720 21.60 -1.19 -7.75
N GLY A 721 20.57 -2.03 -7.90
CA GLY A 721 20.13 -2.51 -9.22
C GLY A 721 21.02 -3.63 -9.76
N LEU A 722 22.00 -4.09 -8.98
CA LEU A 722 22.96 -5.12 -9.38
C LEU A 722 22.26 -6.45 -9.62
N VAL A 723 21.34 -6.86 -8.74
CA VAL A 723 20.66 -8.15 -8.89
C VAL A 723 19.83 -8.19 -10.17
N GLU A 724 19.13 -7.10 -10.48
CA GLU A 724 18.33 -7.05 -11.71
C GLU A 724 19.20 -6.96 -12.97
N LEU A 725 20.41 -6.38 -12.89
CA LEU A 725 21.38 -6.39 -13.99
C LEU A 725 21.99 -7.78 -14.22
N LEU A 726 22.35 -8.49 -13.15
CA LEU A 726 22.93 -9.84 -13.22
C LEU A 726 21.99 -10.87 -13.87
N ARG A 727 20.67 -10.62 -13.89
CA ARG A 727 19.71 -11.44 -14.64
C ARG A 727 19.96 -11.41 -16.14
N GLU A 728 20.50 -10.31 -16.66
CA GLU A 728 20.81 -10.14 -18.08
C GLU A 728 22.16 -10.77 -18.47
N ARG A 729 22.94 -11.22 -17.47
CA ARG A 729 24.25 -11.89 -17.61
C ARG A 729 25.28 -11.13 -18.46
N PRO A 730 25.53 -9.84 -18.20
CA PRO A 730 26.60 -9.10 -18.89
C PRO A 730 27.99 -9.67 -18.59
N ASP A 731 28.91 -9.49 -19.53
CA ASP A 731 30.33 -9.84 -19.40
C ASP A 731 31.10 -8.82 -18.54
N VAL A 732 30.65 -7.56 -18.53
CA VAL A 732 31.21 -6.48 -17.72
C VAL A 732 30.10 -5.67 -17.06
N VAL A 733 30.18 -5.51 -15.74
CA VAL A 733 29.23 -4.74 -14.92
C VAL A 733 29.89 -3.49 -14.35
N PHE A 734 29.35 -2.31 -14.66
CA PHE A 734 29.65 -1.08 -13.93
C PHE A 734 28.58 -0.84 -12.87
N CYS A 735 28.94 -1.01 -11.60
CA CYS A 735 28.04 -0.80 -10.47
C CYS A 735 28.38 0.51 -9.73
N VAL A 736 27.54 1.53 -9.90
CA VAL A 736 27.68 2.84 -9.24
C VAL A 736 26.88 2.88 -7.95
N ASP A 737 27.57 2.74 -6.83
CA ASP A 737 26.99 2.77 -5.48
C ASP A 737 27.09 4.16 -4.84
N ALA A 738 25.93 4.80 -4.71
CA ALA A 738 25.66 6.06 -4.03
C ALA A 738 24.61 5.83 -2.93
N SER A 739 24.58 4.64 -2.33
CA SER A 739 23.70 4.29 -1.22
C SER A 739 24.14 4.94 0.09
N GLY A 740 23.20 5.22 0.99
CA GLY A 740 23.47 5.88 2.28
C GLY A 740 24.00 4.95 3.37
N ASP A 741 24.80 3.95 3.00
CA ASP A 741 25.40 3.01 3.94
C ASP A 741 26.24 3.73 5.01
N ARG A 742 26.29 3.17 6.22
CA ARG A 742 27.26 3.67 7.22
C ARG A 742 28.68 3.48 6.69
N PRO A 743 29.61 4.41 6.94
CA PRO A 743 31.00 4.27 6.53
C PRO A 743 31.56 2.89 6.89
N GLN A 744 32.29 2.28 5.96
CA GLN A 744 32.87 0.93 6.05
C GLN A 744 31.91 -0.26 6.15
N SER A 745 30.59 -0.06 6.20
CA SER A 745 29.66 -1.18 6.37
C SER A 745 29.42 -2.00 5.10
N PHE A 746 29.43 -1.34 3.92
CA PHE A 746 29.12 -1.94 2.61
C PHE A 746 27.89 -2.86 2.64
N GLN A 747 26.91 -2.49 3.46
CA GLN A 747 25.72 -3.29 3.70
C GLN A 747 24.93 -3.49 2.42
N THR A 748 24.72 -2.44 1.63
CA THR A 748 23.96 -2.47 0.40
C THR A 748 24.59 -3.44 -0.62
N LEU A 749 25.93 -3.43 -0.77
CA LEU A 749 26.65 -4.39 -1.62
C LEU A 749 26.50 -5.83 -1.10
N ARG A 750 26.76 -6.05 0.20
CA ARG A 750 26.64 -7.39 0.80
C ARG A 750 25.22 -7.95 0.62
N ASP A 751 24.20 -7.14 0.88
CA ASP A 751 22.80 -7.55 0.78
C ASP A 751 22.38 -7.81 -0.69
N ALA A 752 23.08 -7.21 -1.67
CA ALA A 752 22.91 -7.49 -3.10
C ALA A 752 23.60 -8.80 -3.52
N ILE A 753 24.84 -9.04 -3.08
CA ILE A 753 25.59 -10.29 -3.32
C ILE A 753 24.83 -11.49 -2.75
N GLU A 754 24.36 -11.39 -1.50
CA GLU A 754 23.59 -12.45 -0.86
C GLU A 754 22.29 -12.75 -1.63
N LEU A 755 21.59 -11.71 -2.09
CA LEU A 755 20.38 -11.88 -2.87
C LEU A 755 20.65 -12.47 -4.26
N ALA A 756 21.72 -12.04 -4.94
CA ALA A 756 22.14 -12.61 -6.22
C ALA A 756 22.44 -14.11 -6.09
N ARG A 757 23.13 -14.51 -5.03
CA ARG A 757 23.44 -15.91 -4.75
C ARG A 757 22.18 -16.72 -4.50
N VAL A 758 21.27 -16.25 -3.64
CA VAL A 758 20.05 -16.97 -3.29
C VAL A 758 19.07 -17.03 -4.47
N GLU A 759 18.87 -15.92 -5.17
CA GLU A 759 17.84 -15.82 -6.19
C GLU A 759 18.30 -16.31 -7.56
N LEU A 760 19.50 -15.92 -7.99
CA LEU A 760 20.02 -16.19 -9.32
C LEU A 760 21.01 -17.35 -9.34
N GLY A 761 21.54 -17.77 -8.18
CA GLY A 761 22.66 -18.71 -8.13
C GLY A 761 23.96 -18.10 -8.64
N VAL A 762 24.06 -16.77 -8.66
CA VAL A 762 25.24 -16.03 -9.13
C VAL A 762 26.13 -15.73 -7.95
N ASP A 763 27.42 -16.05 -8.09
CA ASP A 763 28.42 -15.73 -7.09
C ASP A 763 29.16 -14.45 -7.46
N VAL A 764 29.43 -13.60 -6.49
CA VAL A 764 30.14 -12.33 -6.69
C VAL A 764 31.23 -12.24 -5.62
N ASP A 765 32.47 -12.17 -6.07
CA ASP A 765 33.64 -12.02 -5.23
C ASP A 765 34.29 -10.66 -5.48
N VAL A 766 34.53 -9.90 -4.41
CA VAL A 766 35.06 -8.54 -4.48
C VAL A 766 35.87 -8.23 -3.24
N ASP A 767 37.14 -7.89 -3.44
CA ASP A 767 38.02 -7.48 -2.36
C ASP A 767 37.80 -6.00 -2.03
N LEU A 768 37.34 -5.72 -0.81
CA LEU A 768 37.03 -4.36 -0.35
C LEU A 768 38.19 -3.70 0.40
N VAL A 769 39.38 -4.32 0.46
CA VAL A 769 40.53 -3.81 1.23
C VAL A 769 40.87 -2.36 0.86
N THR A 770 40.87 -2.01 -0.43
CA THR A 770 41.20 -0.66 -0.91
C THR A 770 40.11 0.37 -0.61
N LEU A 771 38.87 -0.08 -0.39
CA LEU A 771 37.73 0.78 -0.10
C LEU A 771 37.54 1.03 1.41
N ARG A 772 38.25 0.30 2.27
CA ARG A 772 38.21 0.47 3.73
C ARG A 772 39.18 1.54 4.20
N LEU A 773 38.89 2.13 5.37
CA LEU A 773 39.78 3.11 5.99
C LEU A 773 41.14 2.47 6.26
N GLN A 774 42.21 3.14 5.84
CA GLN A 774 43.57 2.73 6.15
C GLN A 774 43.94 3.18 7.57
N GLN A 775 44.71 2.36 8.28
CA GLN A 775 45.09 2.64 9.68
C GLN A 775 45.95 3.90 9.82
N GLU A 776 46.77 4.22 8.82
CA GLU A 776 47.73 5.33 8.87
C GLU A 776 47.11 6.68 8.49
N THR A 777 46.25 6.70 7.46
CA THR A 777 45.70 7.95 6.89
C THR A 777 44.27 8.23 7.34
N GLY A 778 43.55 7.24 7.85
CA GLY A 778 42.14 7.39 8.27
C GLY A 778 41.16 7.61 7.11
N VAL A 779 41.59 7.42 5.86
CA VAL A 779 40.78 7.50 4.64
C VAL A 779 40.96 6.25 3.78
N PRO A 780 40.01 5.90 2.90
CA PRO A 780 40.18 4.82 1.93
C PRO A 780 41.27 5.12 0.89
N LEU A 781 41.92 4.09 0.37
CA LEU A 781 42.92 4.24 -0.69
C LEU A 781 42.25 4.65 -2.02
N ASP A 782 41.13 3.99 -2.36
CA ASP A 782 40.38 4.25 -3.58
C ASP A 782 38.86 4.29 -3.32
N CYS A 783 38.11 4.68 -4.34
CA CYS A 783 36.65 4.65 -4.35
C CYS A 783 36.09 3.61 -5.34
N ALA A 784 36.93 2.94 -6.13
CA ALA A 784 36.53 1.85 -7.01
C ALA A 784 37.41 0.60 -6.86
N VAL A 785 36.84 -0.56 -7.17
CA VAL A 785 37.53 -1.85 -7.17
C VAL A 785 36.97 -2.78 -8.24
N GLU A 786 37.79 -3.73 -8.69
CA GLU A 786 37.38 -4.81 -9.57
C GLU A 786 37.13 -6.11 -8.79
N GLY A 787 36.06 -6.80 -9.14
CA GLY A 787 35.69 -8.12 -8.62
C GLY A 787 35.29 -9.08 -9.74
N THR A 788 35.03 -10.32 -9.38
CA THR A 788 34.66 -11.40 -10.31
C THR A 788 33.22 -11.84 -10.05
N ILE A 789 32.46 -12.00 -11.13
CA ILE A 789 31.11 -12.57 -11.12
C ILE A 789 31.20 -13.96 -11.73
N THR A 790 30.59 -14.95 -11.08
CA THR A 790 30.48 -16.31 -11.60
C THR A 790 29.01 -16.66 -11.80
N TYR A 791 28.60 -16.83 -13.05
CA TYR A 791 27.24 -17.22 -13.39
C TYR A 791 27.05 -18.73 -13.24
N PRO A 792 25.83 -19.22 -12.94
CA PRO A 792 25.54 -20.65 -12.97
C PRO A 792 25.66 -21.17 -14.40
N ALA A 793 26.05 -22.45 -14.53
CA ALA A 793 26.25 -23.09 -15.82
C ALA A 793 25.03 -22.95 -16.75
N ASP A 794 25.31 -22.69 -18.03
CA ASP A 794 24.29 -22.67 -19.08
C ASP A 794 23.70 -24.07 -19.33
N ALA A 795 22.69 -24.15 -20.21
CA ALA A 795 22.10 -25.43 -20.62
C ALA A 795 23.15 -26.42 -21.17
N ASP A 796 24.25 -25.90 -21.73
CA ASP A 796 25.39 -26.67 -22.25
C ASP A 796 26.43 -27.05 -21.18
N GLY A 797 26.17 -26.74 -19.89
CA GLY A 797 27.07 -27.04 -18.77
C GLY A 797 28.27 -26.10 -18.62
N VAL A 798 28.41 -25.09 -19.48
CA VAL A 798 29.51 -24.13 -19.43
C VAL A 798 29.25 -23.06 -18.37
N GLN A 799 30.18 -22.93 -17.43
CA GLN A 799 30.18 -21.85 -16.44
C GLN A 799 30.90 -20.62 -17.03
N ARG A 800 30.30 -19.43 -16.86
CA ARG A 800 30.87 -18.18 -17.38
C ARG A 800 31.23 -17.24 -16.25
N THR A 801 32.37 -16.57 -16.39
CA THR A 801 32.84 -15.52 -15.48
C THR A 801 32.70 -14.15 -16.15
N ALA A 802 32.41 -13.14 -15.35
CA ALA A 802 32.30 -11.74 -15.77
C ALA A 802 33.02 -10.82 -14.80
N ARG A 803 33.27 -9.58 -15.22
CA ARG A 803 33.95 -8.55 -14.42
C ARG A 803 32.95 -7.66 -13.72
N LEU A 804 33.14 -7.40 -12.42
CA LEU A 804 32.43 -6.38 -11.67
C LEU A 804 33.35 -5.20 -11.41
N LEU A 805 33.06 -4.05 -12.00
CA LEU A 805 33.67 -2.79 -11.62
C LEU A 805 32.72 -2.11 -10.64
N TYR A 806 33.08 -2.16 -9.36
CA TYR A 806 32.28 -1.60 -8.27
C TYR A 806 32.85 -0.27 -7.83
N GLY A 807 32.04 0.78 -7.92
CA GLY A 807 32.40 2.12 -7.45
C GLY A 807 31.52 2.53 -6.27
N ARG A 808 32.12 2.91 -5.15
CA ARG A 808 31.47 3.50 -3.98
C ARG A 808 31.66 5.02 -3.97
N SER A 809 30.57 5.77 -3.83
CA SER A 809 30.60 7.22 -3.59
C SER A 809 31.16 7.49 -2.19
N GLN A 810 32.46 7.71 -2.12
CA GLN A 810 33.21 8.01 -0.90
C GLN A 810 34.44 8.84 -1.26
N LEU A 811 34.90 9.68 -0.33
CA LEU A 811 36.21 10.29 -0.43
C LEU A 811 37.31 9.22 -0.22
N SER A 812 38.41 9.37 -0.93
CA SER A 812 39.57 8.49 -0.86
C SER A 812 40.86 9.29 -1.10
N GLU A 813 42.02 8.70 -0.85
CA GLU A 813 43.31 9.30 -1.19
C GLU A 813 43.47 9.59 -2.69
N ALA A 814 42.81 8.79 -3.53
CA ALA A 814 42.78 9.00 -4.97
C ALA A 814 41.92 10.21 -5.41
N ALA A 815 41.17 10.84 -4.50
CA ALA A 815 40.28 11.95 -4.83
C ALA A 815 41.06 13.20 -5.28
N GLY A 816 40.48 13.93 -6.25
CA GLY A 816 41.06 15.18 -6.74
C GLY A 816 41.13 16.26 -5.64
N PRO A 817 42.09 17.21 -5.69
CA PRO A 817 42.28 18.21 -4.64
C PRO A 817 41.04 19.02 -4.28
N SER A 818 40.18 19.33 -5.27
CA SER A 818 38.94 20.07 -5.06
C SER A 818 37.91 19.31 -4.21
N LEU A 819 37.77 18.01 -4.44
CA LEU A 819 36.87 17.14 -3.67
C LEU A 819 37.38 16.97 -2.24
N VAL A 820 38.69 16.81 -2.06
CA VAL A 820 39.32 16.72 -0.74
C VAL A 820 39.13 18.02 0.05
N GLN A 821 39.36 19.18 -0.59
CA GLN A 821 39.18 20.48 0.05
C GLN A 821 37.72 20.74 0.44
N TYR A 822 36.78 20.36 -0.42
CA TYR A 822 35.36 20.48 -0.12
C TYR A 822 34.94 19.55 1.03
N GLY A 823 35.40 18.29 1.02
CA GLY A 823 35.18 17.34 2.10
C GLY A 823 35.73 17.78 3.45
N ALA A 824 36.86 18.49 3.45
CA ALA A 824 37.42 19.11 4.66
C ALA A 824 36.60 20.32 5.17
N THR A 825 35.71 20.87 4.34
CA THR A 825 34.84 22.00 4.68
C THR A 825 33.44 21.55 5.11
N ASP A 826 32.95 20.42 4.59
CA ASP A 826 31.63 19.86 4.90
C ASP A 826 31.75 18.37 5.27
N ASP A 827 31.78 18.09 6.58
CA ASP A 827 31.90 16.73 7.14
C ASP A 827 30.78 15.78 6.73
N ARG A 828 29.66 16.30 6.19
CA ARG A 828 28.55 15.49 5.68
C ARG A 828 28.82 14.95 4.28
N PHE A 829 29.79 15.49 3.56
CA PHE A 829 30.09 15.10 2.18
C PHE A 829 30.85 13.76 2.14
N PRO A 830 30.49 12.81 1.25
CA PRO A 830 29.39 12.83 0.29
C PRO A 830 28.08 12.23 0.82
N ASP A 831 27.98 11.92 2.11
CA ASP A 831 26.87 11.19 2.77
C ASP A 831 25.75 12.08 3.33
N TYR A 832 25.29 13.06 2.54
CA TYR A 832 24.09 13.82 2.87
C TYR A 832 22.89 12.89 3.13
N SER A 833 22.10 13.25 4.15
CA SER A 833 20.92 12.47 4.55
C SER A 833 19.97 12.29 3.37
N THR A 834 19.51 11.07 3.12
CA THR A 834 18.48 10.80 2.11
C THR A 834 17.10 11.37 2.48
N LEU A 835 16.94 11.91 3.70
CA LEU A 835 15.75 12.69 4.07
C LEU A 835 15.84 14.13 3.58
N ASP A 836 17.05 14.62 3.32
CA ASP A 836 17.27 15.92 2.71
C ASP A 836 17.05 15.83 1.20
N GLN A 837 16.10 16.61 0.73
CA GLN A 837 15.70 16.67 -0.68
C GLN A 837 15.94 18.07 -1.26
N TYR A 838 16.74 18.89 -0.57
CA TYR A 838 16.90 20.33 -0.78
C TYR A 838 18.37 20.74 -0.92
N LEU A 839 19.07 20.12 -1.88
CA LEU A 839 20.47 20.42 -2.11
C LEU A 839 20.70 21.90 -2.45
N THR A 840 21.76 22.48 -1.89
CA THR A 840 22.37 23.71 -2.38
C THR A 840 23.03 23.45 -3.74
N GLU A 841 23.34 24.53 -4.46
CA GLU A 841 24.00 24.40 -5.75
C GLU A 841 25.39 23.79 -5.64
N THR A 842 26.14 24.21 -4.62
CA THR A 842 27.46 23.65 -4.32
C THR A 842 27.37 22.16 -3.98
N GLU A 843 26.47 21.75 -3.08
CA GLU A 843 26.29 20.33 -2.73
C GLU A 843 25.96 19.50 -3.99
N HIS A 844 25.06 19.97 -4.86
CA HIS A 844 24.75 19.29 -6.12
C HIS A 844 25.97 19.16 -7.04
N LEU A 845 26.70 20.26 -7.27
CA LEU A 845 27.89 20.26 -8.13
C LEU A 845 28.99 19.32 -7.60
N GLN A 846 29.20 19.29 -6.28
CA GLN A 846 30.21 18.41 -5.67
C GLN A 846 29.80 16.94 -5.71
N LEU A 847 28.50 16.64 -5.59
CA LEU A 847 27.97 15.29 -5.79
C LEU A 847 28.09 14.82 -7.25
N VAL A 848 27.90 15.72 -8.22
CA VAL A 848 28.18 15.41 -9.63
C VAL A 848 29.67 15.16 -9.83
N ALA A 849 30.54 16.02 -9.28
CA ALA A 849 31.99 15.89 -9.40
C ALA A 849 32.53 14.58 -8.78
N ILE A 850 32.05 14.16 -7.60
CA ILE A 850 32.45 12.87 -7.02
C ILE A 850 31.94 11.69 -7.84
N GLY A 851 30.76 11.80 -8.46
CA GLY A 851 30.24 10.80 -9.40
C GLY A 851 31.11 10.65 -10.65
N GLU A 852 31.55 11.76 -11.23
CA GLU A 852 32.50 11.76 -12.35
C GLU A 852 33.83 11.12 -11.97
N HIS A 853 34.39 11.54 -10.83
CA HIS A 853 35.65 11.01 -10.31
C HIS A 853 35.55 9.50 -10.07
N LEU A 854 34.47 9.05 -9.44
CA LEU A 854 34.21 7.63 -9.19
C LEU A 854 34.20 6.81 -10.50
N ALA A 855 33.42 7.27 -11.49
CA ALA A 855 33.37 6.62 -12.78
C ALA A 855 34.73 6.67 -13.50
N GLU A 856 35.52 7.73 -13.34
CA GLU A 856 36.87 7.80 -13.88
C GLU A 856 37.77 6.69 -13.31
N ARG A 857 37.71 6.43 -12.00
CA ARG A 857 38.43 5.32 -11.37
C ARG A 857 37.99 3.97 -11.94
N MET A 858 36.68 3.75 -12.08
CA MET A 858 36.13 2.53 -12.68
C MET A 858 36.58 2.34 -14.14
N VAL A 859 36.61 3.41 -14.94
CA VAL A 859 37.09 3.36 -16.33
C VAL A 859 38.58 3.00 -16.39
N ARG A 860 39.42 3.52 -15.49
CA ARG A 860 40.83 3.13 -15.43
C ARG A 860 41.00 1.64 -15.13
N LEU A 861 40.19 1.08 -14.21
CA LEU A 861 40.19 -0.38 -13.95
C LEU A 861 39.73 -1.17 -15.18
N PHE A 862 38.70 -0.69 -15.88
CA PHE A 862 38.26 -1.30 -17.14
C PHE A 862 39.39 -1.37 -18.17
N ASP A 863 40.05 -0.23 -18.42
CA ASP A 863 41.09 -0.07 -19.44
C ASP A 863 42.35 -0.89 -19.10
N THR A 864 42.75 -0.93 -17.82
CA THR A 864 43.94 -1.68 -17.36
C THR A 864 43.72 -3.19 -17.27
N GLY A 865 42.50 -3.65 -17.00
CA GLY A 865 42.15 -5.07 -16.93
C GLY A 865 41.87 -5.76 -18.28
N SER A 866 42.27 -5.16 -19.40
CA SER A 866 41.97 -5.62 -20.77
C SER A 866 42.75 -6.87 -21.24
N SER A 867 43.42 -7.62 -20.35
CA SER A 867 43.97 -8.94 -20.66
C SER A 867 42.88 -10.04 -20.65
N ILE A 868 41.87 -9.92 -21.52
CA ILE A 868 41.00 -11.05 -21.85
C ILE A 868 41.77 -11.96 -22.80
N GLY A 869 42.64 -12.80 -22.22
CA GLY A 869 43.49 -13.74 -22.92
C GLY A 869 43.81 -14.93 -22.03
N GLY A 870 42.81 -15.77 -21.78
CA GLY A 870 42.99 -17.00 -21.01
C GLY A 870 41.68 -17.74 -20.82
N ARG A 871 41.28 -18.55 -21.80
CA ARG A 871 40.44 -19.72 -21.54
C ARG A 871 41.19 -20.60 -20.54
N VAL A 872 40.55 -20.95 -19.42
CA VAL A 872 40.87 -22.15 -18.65
C VAL A 872 39.61 -22.99 -18.58
#